data_AF-A0A504X377-F1
#
_entry.id   AF-A0A504X377-F1
#
_cell.length_a   1.000
_cell.length_b   1.000
_cell.length_c   1.000
_cell.angle_alpha   90.00
_cell.angle_beta   90.00
_cell.angle_gamma   90.00
#
_symmetry.space_group_name_H-M   'P 1'
#
loop_
_entity.id
_entity.type
_entity.pdbx_description
1 polymer ?
#
loop_
_entity_poly.entity_id
_entity_poly.type
_entity_poly.pdbx_seq_one_letter_code
_entity_poly.pdbx_strand_id
1 'polypeptide(L)'
;MSLHLVDSDGHLQSEKRLKEYLTTIVAPSVSQSGSAATADDGDGDSALEAIGVNYHVVGVFGGQSSGKSTLLNHLFGTDFQTLNEAVRRGQTTKGAFIARANDALAGFEASGASGTDGLERGEDQCFERQLSLFGLSIADTLIINMWAVDVGRFNAANLSLLRTIFEVNLQLFSHDNYEAEEKPTLLIVLRDFTEDDPAPSLATVRKSFDTIWEGITRPAQFAGASIDALFHLKYYVMPHYKLQKTEFMPSVETLRRWFGDSQCPDYLFSHRAMFRGVPLEGLPAYLTNCWEAIRTSKDLDIPTQREMLAQHRCKEAKVQELKTFRHFARHYEDRLLHGEMLLRLSEVLDEEMETRLASFYRQTKLYNSDVVGQYANELETELVDATLRVLNRLSKAIAAEVLSNAEPRVLNSVEESLRQLLKSAQTLPFSAGEGPSAAEAEEANDVERDAAHLVGAQRMDSPACQKLVRSFWRSLSSYVNEVVAEVAAMPPRAHLYGRYVALIAQDPTTRLNVLNIVTDALFQKVKSRVVSMADSACDTMHAGFERSLTHNSDGTARFFATTKGLQKAVPAAMQAGVVVLGSLFYFRLKLVAAGADDDGIGADVAGTALPQSRSARRVRHDQHRIVFSDNDAEAAFYLSYSTLDTAPKYPYDVPVTSADCEGEEAGAVADCILLSQQAIVRAYELYRQKCDFTTQLQLRTVEAAKQRLPAWVIPALFILGWNELLYVLTSPALLVLVVVICAVFFKQFFVSQWHAFEETGPASVVIPTKTVIHTLSTLVRSLLDYRPGPRTERTERSHDAAAAAEKEMPHVAATATHVDPTLGNANVPTAPSTMRHRTSRKLD
;
A
#
# COMPACT_ATOMS: atom_id res chain seq x y z
N MET A 1 40.27 1.57 41.81
CA MET A 1 40.28 3.04 41.58
C MET A 1 38.87 3.54 41.84
N SER A 2 38.69 4.58 42.65
CA SER A 2 37.37 5.17 42.96
C SER A 2 37.18 6.46 42.16
N LEU A 3 35.95 6.73 41.71
CA LEU A 3 35.55 7.98 41.06
C LEU A 3 34.68 8.79 42.01
N HIS A 4 34.95 10.08 42.10
CA HIS A 4 34.06 11.02 42.78
C HIS A 4 32.86 11.31 41.89
N LEU A 5 31.68 10.82 42.27
CA LEU A 5 30.45 10.88 41.48
C LEU A 5 29.76 12.23 41.62
N VAL A 6 29.57 12.70 42.86
CA VAL A 6 28.95 14.00 43.17
C VAL A 6 29.94 14.81 44.00
N ASP A 7 30.31 15.99 43.51
CA ASP A 7 31.24 16.88 44.17
C ASP A 7 30.66 17.55 45.44
N SER A 8 31.50 18.15 46.29
CA SER A 8 31.06 18.85 47.51
C SER A 8 30.09 20.00 47.25
N ASP A 9 30.10 20.53 46.04
CA ASP A 9 29.23 21.62 45.60
C ASP A 9 27.92 21.12 44.96
N GLY A 10 27.68 19.80 44.96
CA GLY A 10 26.48 19.16 44.39
C GLY A 10 26.47 19.02 42.87
N HIS A 11 27.64 19.07 42.24
CA HIS A 11 27.79 18.81 40.81
C HIS A 11 28.05 17.32 40.55
N LEU A 12 27.22 16.69 39.73
CA LEU A 12 27.48 15.34 39.22
C LEU A 12 28.55 15.40 38.12
N GLN A 13 29.45 14.42 38.07
CA GLN A 13 30.40 14.29 36.96
C GLN A 13 29.68 14.15 35.61
N SER A 14 30.31 14.65 34.55
CA SER A 14 29.76 14.56 33.20
C SER A 14 29.56 13.11 32.75
N GLU A 15 28.51 12.85 31.97
CA GLU A 15 28.20 11.53 31.40
C GLU A 15 29.38 10.90 30.65
N LYS A 16 30.16 11.70 29.91
CA LYS A 16 31.36 11.23 29.19
C LYS A 16 32.39 10.61 30.13
N ARG A 17 32.72 11.33 31.21
CA ARG A 17 33.67 10.87 32.23
C ARG A 17 33.17 9.62 32.97
N LEU A 18 31.86 9.53 33.22
CA LEU A 18 31.25 8.34 33.80
C LEU A 18 31.34 7.14 32.85
N LYS A 19 31.05 7.35 31.57
CA LYS A 19 31.19 6.32 30.53
C LYS A 19 32.65 5.85 30.42
N GLU A 20 33.61 6.77 30.35
CA GLU A 20 35.05 6.48 30.33
C GLU A 20 35.51 5.69 31.57
N TYR A 21 34.97 6.03 32.74
CA TYR A 21 35.27 5.30 33.97
C TYR A 21 34.73 3.87 33.95
N LEU A 22 33.47 3.69 33.51
CA LEU A 22 32.85 2.36 33.38
C LEU A 22 33.59 1.49 32.35
N THR A 23 33.96 2.03 31.20
CA THR A 23 34.73 1.28 30.19
C THR A 23 36.12 0.90 30.72
N THR A 24 36.83 1.81 31.39
CA THR A 24 38.14 1.55 31.99
C THR A 24 38.07 0.44 33.04
N ILE A 25 36.99 0.44 33.83
CA ILE A 25 36.78 -0.54 34.87
C ILE A 25 36.46 -1.91 34.30
N VAL A 26 35.71 -2.00 33.20
CA VAL A 26 35.24 -3.25 32.60
C VAL A 26 36.30 -3.90 31.70
N ALA A 27 37.14 -3.11 31.02
CA ALA A 27 38.24 -3.57 30.18
C ALA A 27 39.17 -4.66 30.80
N PRO A 28 39.60 -4.59 32.07
CA PRO A 28 40.50 -5.61 32.65
C PRO A 28 39.89 -7.01 32.72
N SER A 29 38.56 -7.17 32.83
CA SER A 29 37.90 -8.48 32.94
C SER A 29 37.86 -9.27 31.61
N VAL A 30 37.84 -8.59 30.46
CA VAL A 30 37.75 -9.24 29.14
C VAL A 30 39.10 -9.80 28.69
N SER A 31 40.20 -9.21 29.16
CA SER A 31 41.57 -9.62 28.78
C SER A 31 41.99 -11.02 29.28
N GLN A 32 41.25 -11.63 30.22
CA GLN A 32 41.51 -13.00 30.70
C GLN A 32 40.73 -14.07 29.91
N SER A 33 39.71 -13.70 29.13
CA SER A 33 38.98 -14.57 28.21
C SER A 33 39.34 -14.25 26.75
N GLY A 34 40.61 -14.46 26.40
CA GLY A 34 41.14 -14.64 25.04
C GLY A 34 40.49 -13.88 23.88
N SER A 35 40.98 -12.67 23.57
CA SER A 35 41.63 -12.33 22.30
C SER A 35 42.24 -10.93 22.43
N ALA A 36 43.52 -10.78 22.06
CA ALA A 36 44.17 -9.47 22.02
C ALA A 36 43.76 -8.76 20.72
N ALA A 37 42.82 -7.81 20.81
CA ALA A 37 42.48 -6.90 19.72
C ALA A 37 42.82 -5.46 20.11
N THR A 38 43.35 -4.73 19.13
CA THR A 38 43.85 -3.35 19.23
C THR A 38 42.73 -2.35 19.50
N ALA A 39 42.97 -1.42 20.42
CA ALA A 39 42.07 -0.33 20.79
C ALA A 39 41.65 0.52 19.57
N ASP A 40 40.39 0.38 19.18
CA ASP A 40 39.64 1.28 18.32
C ASP A 40 38.39 1.71 19.11
N ASP A 41 37.92 2.96 18.94
CA ASP A 41 36.91 3.62 19.80
C ASP A 41 35.54 2.89 19.87
N GLY A 42 35.31 1.87 19.04
CA GLY A 42 34.10 1.02 19.04
C GLY A 42 34.11 -0.20 19.98
N ASP A 43 35.27 -0.58 20.53
CA ASP A 43 35.39 -1.82 21.34
C ASP A 43 34.89 -1.63 22.80
N GLY A 44 34.87 -0.38 23.27
CA GLY A 44 34.43 -0.03 24.63
C GLY A 44 32.94 -0.22 24.88
N ASP A 45 32.09 0.10 23.89
CA ASP A 45 30.64 -0.11 23.99
C ASP A 45 30.28 -1.60 23.93
N SER A 46 31.00 -2.39 23.13
CA SER A 46 30.83 -3.84 23.05
C SER A 46 31.06 -4.54 24.40
N ALA A 47 32.00 -4.06 25.21
CA ALA A 47 32.27 -4.60 26.54
C ALA A 47 31.19 -4.23 27.58
N LEU A 48 30.59 -3.04 27.49
CA LEU A 48 29.47 -2.62 28.33
C LEU A 48 28.18 -3.36 27.97
N GLU A 49 27.93 -3.56 26.68
CA GLU A 49 26.81 -4.36 26.16
C GLU A 49 26.85 -5.81 26.64
N ALA A 50 28.05 -6.41 26.75
CA ALA A 50 28.22 -7.79 27.20
C ALA A 50 27.80 -8.01 28.66
N ILE A 51 28.00 -7.02 29.54
CA ILE A 51 27.53 -7.06 30.94
C ILE A 51 26.02 -6.83 30.99
N GLY A 52 25.50 -5.91 30.17
CA GLY A 52 24.09 -5.62 30.05
C GLY A 52 23.47 -5.17 31.38
N VAL A 53 22.49 -5.94 31.88
CA VAL A 53 21.80 -5.70 33.17
C VAL A 53 22.39 -6.49 34.34
N ASN A 54 23.43 -7.30 34.11
CA ASN A 54 24.02 -8.18 35.12
C ASN A 54 25.05 -7.42 35.99
N TYR A 55 24.60 -6.39 36.69
CA TYR A 55 25.41 -5.66 37.67
C TYR A 55 24.56 -5.29 38.87
N HIS A 56 25.22 -5.06 40.01
CA HIS A 56 24.56 -4.61 41.24
C HIS A 56 25.19 -3.33 41.74
N VAL A 57 24.33 -2.42 42.24
CA VAL A 57 24.78 -1.20 42.92
C VAL A 57 24.47 -1.32 44.41
N VAL A 58 25.52 -1.21 45.23
CA VAL A 58 25.41 -1.24 46.69
C VAL A 58 25.73 0.14 47.25
N GLY A 59 24.75 0.74 47.92
CA GLY A 59 24.88 2.02 48.61
C GLY A 59 25.19 1.84 50.08
N VAL A 60 25.97 2.75 50.68
CA VAL A 60 26.15 2.82 52.14
C VAL A 60 25.65 4.16 52.69
N PHE A 61 24.89 4.08 53.76
CA PHE A 61 24.31 5.21 54.48
C PHE A 61 24.64 5.11 55.97
N GLY A 62 24.98 6.22 56.62
CA GLY A 62 25.21 6.22 58.07
C GLY A 62 25.89 7.48 58.60
N GLY A 63 25.97 7.60 59.92
CA GLY A 63 26.57 8.75 60.60
C GLY A 63 27.99 9.07 60.13
N GLN A 64 28.42 10.33 60.28
CA GLN A 64 29.79 10.74 60.00
C GLN A 64 30.77 9.94 60.87
N SER A 65 31.89 9.50 60.27
CA SER A 65 32.92 8.72 60.96
C SER A 65 32.44 7.41 61.59
N SER A 66 31.32 6.84 61.13
CA SER A 66 30.79 5.56 61.61
C SER A 66 31.52 4.32 61.05
N GLY A 67 32.60 4.50 60.28
CA GLY A 67 33.39 3.42 59.70
C GLY A 67 32.83 2.83 58.40
N LYS A 68 32.14 3.64 57.58
CA LYS A 68 31.53 3.24 56.29
C LYS A 68 32.58 2.83 55.25
N SER A 69 33.51 3.73 54.93
CA SER A 69 34.60 3.49 53.99
C SER A 69 35.46 2.29 54.42
N THR A 70 35.70 2.16 55.73
CA THR A 70 36.39 1.00 56.32
C THR A 70 35.63 -0.31 56.06
N LEU A 71 34.30 -0.31 56.22
CA LEU A 71 33.47 -1.48 55.94
C LEU A 71 33.51 -1.84 54.45
N LEU A 72 33.32 -0.86 53.56
CA LEU A 72 33.33 -1.10 52.12
C LEU A 72 34.68 -1.63 51.63
N ASN A 73 35.79 -1.06 52.10
CA ASN A 73 37.13 -1.52 51.74
C ASN A 73 37.38 -2.97 52.17
N HIS A 74 36.90 -3.37 53.36
CA HIS A 74 37.03 -4.75 53.82
C HIS A 74 36.04 -5.72 53.16
N LEU A 75 34.82 -5.28 52.89
CA LEU A 75 33.76 -6.13 52.33
C LEU A 75 33.99 -6.39 50.83
N PHE A 76 34.24 -5.32 50.06
CA PHE A 76 34.31 -5.32 48.60
C PHE A 76 35.73 -5.14 48.04
N GLY A 77 36.75 -4.94 48.88
CA GLY A 77 38.12 -4.72 48.41
C GLY A 77 38.34 -3.38 47.71
N THR A 78 37.51 -2.38 48.03
CA THR A 78 37.62 -1.03 47.48
C THR A 78 38.76 -0.24 48.13
N ASP A 79 39.08 0.92 47.54
CA ASP A 79 40.14 1.82 48.00
C ASP A 79 39.57 3.22 48.28
N PHE A 80 38.59 3.29 49.18
CA PHE A 80 38.04 4.56 49.66
C PHE A 80 38.93 5.17 50.73
N GLN A 81 39.01 6.50 50.75
CA GLN A 81 39.80 7.23 51.73
C GLN A 81 39.22 7.05 53.14
N THR A 82 39.99 6.49 54.06
CA THR A 82 39.59 6.34 55.47
C THR A 82 40.20 7.42 56.36
N LEU A 83 39.49 7.78 57.43
CA LEU A 83 39.96 8.77 58.41
C LEU A 83 41.30 8.34 59.01
N ASN A 84 42.31 9.22 58.93
CA ASN A 84 43.56 9.02 59.63
C ASN A 84 43.46 9.54 61.08
N GLU A 85 43.30 8.61 62.01
CA GLU A 85 43.10 8.89 63.43
C GLU A 85 44.28 9.66 64.07
N ALA A 86 45.48 9.54 63.52
CA ALA A 86 46.69 10.18 64.06
C ALA A 86 46.76 11.69 63.80
N VAL A 87 45.96 12.21 62.86
CA VAL A 87 46.02 13.62 62.44
C VAL A 87 44.93 14.44 63.14
N ARG A 88 43.65 14.08 62.94
CA ARG A 88 42.49 14.70 63.62
C ARG A 88 41.24 13.88 63.31
N ARG A 89 40.25 13.88 64.21
CA ARG A 89 38.87 13.49 63.84
C ARG A 89 38.23 14.63 63.04
N GLY A 90 38.04 14.44 61.74
CA GLY A 90 37.41 15.38 60.83
C GLY A 90 36.64 14.64 59.73
N GLN A 91 35.83 15.39 58.96
CA GLN A 91 35.13 14.81 57.80
C GLN A 91 36.15 14.26 56.80
N THR A 92 35.96 13.01 56.37
CA THR A 92 36.89 12.35 55.43
C THR A 92 36.29 12.28 54.03
N THR A 93 34.96 12.19 53.94
CA THR A 93 34.24 11.93 52.70
C THR A 93 33.21 13.04 52.50
N LYS A 94 33.43 13.94 51.55
CA LYS A 94 32.44 14.94 51.12
C LYS A 94 31.96 14.55 49.74
N GLY A 95 30.64 14.46 49.54
CA GLY A 95 30.07 14.01 48.27
C GLY A 95 29.88 12.50 48.19
N ALA A 96 29.54 12.02 47.00
CA ALA A 96 29.30 10.60 46.71
C ALA A 96 30.43 10.07 45.81
N PHE A 97 30.86 8.83 46.05
CA PHE A 97 31.90 8.14 45.33
C PHE A 97 31.38 6.81 44.79
N ILE A 98 31.96 6.32 43.71
CA ILE A 98 31.64 5.02 43.11
C ILE A 98 32.91 4.24 42.84
N ALA A 99 32.94 2.95 43.18
CA ALA A 99 34.09 2.06 42.96
C ALA A 99 33.63 0.64 42.59
N ARG A 100 34.35 -0.02 41.67
CA ARG A 100 34.16 -1.46 41.42
C ARG A 100 34.73 -2.29 42.56
N ALA A 101 33.99 -3.30 43.00
CA ALA A 101 34.46 -4.33 43.92
C ALA A 101 35.53 -5.22 43.26
N ASN A 102 36.44 -5.75 44.07
CA ASN A 102 37.50 -6.61 43.60
C ASN A 102 37.00 -8.06 43.44
N ASP A 103 36.88 -8.53 42.20
CA ASP A 103 36.42 -9.89 41.86
C ASP A 103 37.37 -11.00 42.37
N ALA A 104 38.60 -10.66 42.76
CA ALA A 104 39.58 -11.62 43.28
C ALA A 104 39.32 -12.04 44.75
N LEU A 105 38.32 -11.48 45.41
CA LEU A 105 37.96 -11.83 46.79
C LEU A 105 37.16 -13.14 46.84
N ALA A 106 37.59 -14.08 47.68
CA ALA A 106 36.90 -15.35 47.90
C ALA A 106 35.42 -15.12 48.28
N GLY A 107 34.51 -15.72 47.51
CA GLY A 107 33.06 -15.60 47.68
C GLY A 107 32.34 -14.72 46.66
N PHE A 108 33.03 -14.07 45.71
CA PHE A 108 32.41 -13.43 44.54
C PHE A 108 32.54 -14.34 43.31
N GLU A 109 31.57 -15.21 43.06
CA GLU A 109 31.47 -15.85 41.74
C GLU A 109 30.84 -14.84 40.76
N ALA A 110 31.70 -14.15 40.01
CA ALA A 110 31.40 -13.39 38.79
C ALA A 110 30.07 -12.60 38.75
N SER A 111 30.01 -11.48 39.46
CA SER A 111 29.14 -10.35 39.08
C SER A 111 29.67 -9.07 39.71
N GLY A 112 29.90 -8.05 38.88
CA GLY A 112 30.50 -6.78 39.27
C GLY A 112 29.60 -6.01 40.23
N ALA A 113 29.88 -6.12 41.53
CA ALA A 113 29.31 -5.24 42.52
C ALA A 113 30.04 -3.89 42.47
N SER A 114 29.31 -2.80 42.24
CA SER A 114 29.86 -1.45 42.41
C SER A 114 29.43 -0.92 43.77
N GLY A 115 30.39 -0.68 44.66
CA GLY A 115 30.14 -0.02 45.93
C GLY A 115 30.18 1.49 45.77
N THR A 116 29.15 2.19 46.24
CA THR A 116 29.19 3.65 46.37
C THR A 116 29.43 4.04 47.81
N ASP A 117 30.51 4.79 48.09
CA ASP A 117 30.82 5.37 49.40
C ASP A 117 30.41 6.84 49.44
N GLY A 118 30.10 7.36 50.63
CA GLY A 118 29.91 8.79 50.82
C GLY A 118 28.47 9.25 51.01
N LEU A 119 27.89 8.90 52.16
CA LEU A 119 26.91 9.76 52.82
C LEU A 119 27.43 10.13 54.21
N GLU A 120 28.05 11.30 54.32
CA GLU A 120 28.52 11.87 55.59
C GLU A 120 27.69 13.08 56.01
N ARG A 121 27.52 13.22 57.32
CA ARG A 121 26.81 14.33 57.94
C ARG A 121 27.62 15.62 57.84
N GLY A 122 27.06 16.65 57.22
CA GLY A 122 27.50 18.05 57.21
C GLY A 122 26.51 18.95 57.95
N GLU A 123 26.70 20.28 57.86
CA GLU A 123 25.76 21.26 58.43
C GLU A 123 24.48 21.40 57.57
N ASP A 124 24.57 21.06 56.27
CA ASP A 124 23.50 21.19 55.28
C ASP A 124 22.63 19.93 55.18
N GLN A 125 21.57 19.87 55.99
CA GLN A 125 20.60 18.76 56.00
C GLN A 125 19.90 18.55 54.65
N CYS A 126 19.76 19.60 53.83
CA CYS A 126 19.18 19.50 52.50
C CYS A 126 20.05 18.69 51.53
N PHE A 127 21.37 18.90 51.59
CA PHE A 127 22.31 18.17 50.74
C PHE A 127 22.37 16.69 51.13
N GLU A 128 22.41 16.38 52.43
CA GLU A 128 22.33 15.00 52.92
C GLU A 128 21.05 14.29 52.49
N ARG A 129 19.92 14.99 52.55
CA ARG A 129 18.64 14.47 52.05
C ARG A 129 18.74 14.14 50.57
N GLN A 130 19.27 15.03 49.73
CA GLN A 130 19.43 14.81 48.30
C GLN A 130 20.33 13.60 48.01
N LEU A 131 21.48 13.47 48.68
CA LEU A 131 22.34 12.30 48.52
C LEU A 131 21.66 11.02 49.00
N SER A 132 20.82 11.08 50.04
CA SER A 132 20.14 9.90 50.58
C SER A 132 19.11 9.38 49.59
N LEU A 133 18.37 10.30 48.96
CA LEU A 133 17.45 10.00 47.88
C LEU A 133 18.17 9.47 46.66
N PHE A 134 19.31 10.07 46.31
CA PHE A 134 20.13 9.62 45.19
C PHE A 134 20.65 8.21 45.41
N GLY A 135 21.22 7.92 46.58
CA GLY A 135 21.67 6.59 46.97
C GLY A 135 20.55 5.54 46.94
N LEU A 136 19.37 5.88 47.47
CA LEU A 136 18.19 5.00 47.39
C LEU A 136 17.73 4.80 45.94
N SER A 137 17.77 5.85 45.12
CA SER A 137 17.34 5.84 43.72
C SER A 137 18.32 5.12 42.77
N ILE A 138 19.46 4.65 43.26
CA ILE A 138 20.45 3.96 42.42
C ILE A 138 20.80 2.59 43.00
N ALA A 139 20.89 2.47 44.32
CA ALA A 139 21.27 1.22 44.96
C ALA A 139 20.15 0.17 44.88
N ASP A 140 20.53 -1.06 44.59
CA ASP A 140 19.66 -2.25 44.73
C ASP A 140 19.61 -2.69 46.20
N THR A 141 20.74 -2.53 46.91
CA THR A 141 20.85 -2.75 48.35
C THR A 141 21.44 -1.53 49.02
N LEU A 142 20.74 -0.96 50.00
CA LEU A 142 21.20 0.15 50.82
C LEU A 142 21.63 -0.35 52.20
N ILE A 143 22.93 -0.27 52.48
CA ILE A 143 23.52 -0.61 53.77
C ILE A 143 23.33 0.56 54.73
N ILE A 144 22.60 0.35 55.82
CA ILE A 144 22.44 1.32 56.91
C ILE A 144 23.43 0.98 58.01
N ASN A 145 24.58 1.66 58.02
CA ASN A 145 25.66 1.48 58.97
C ASN A 145 25.40 2.29 60.25
N MET A 146 25.05 1.60 61.33
CA MET A 146 24.71 2.19 62.63
C MET A 146 25.61 1.65 63.74
N TRP A 147 25.95 2.48 64.72
CA TRP A 147 26.65 2.00 65.91
C TRP A 147 25.66 1.36 66.88
N ALA A 148 26.05 0.26 67.52
CA ALA A 148 25.21 -0.42 68.50
C ALA A 148 24.75 0.52 69.64
N VAL A 149 25.64 1.42 70.09
CA VAL A 149 25.36 2.40 71.15
C VAL A 149 24.39 3.51 70.74
N ASP A 150 24.15 3.69 69.45
CA ASP A 150 23.23 4.70 68.92
C ASP A 150 21.82 4.15 68.72
N VAL A 151 21.64 2.82 68.85
CA VAL A 151 20.32 2.18 68.82
C VAL A 151 19.43 2.78 69.91
N GLY A 152 18.24 3.24 69.53
CA GLY A 152 17.28 3.91 70.42
C GLY A 152 17.45 5.42 70.55
N ARG A 153 18.50 6.04 69.96
CA ARG A 153 18.70 7.50 69.98
C ARG A 153 18.28 8.14 68.65
N PHE A 154 17.15 8.84 68.63
CA PHE A 154 16.55 9.39 67.41
C PHE A 154 17.52 10.17 66.49
N ASN A 155 18.27 11.12 67.05
CA ASN A 155 19.19 11.96 66.27
C ASN A 155 20.54 11.29 65.98
N ALA A 156 21.00 10.37 66.83
CA ALA A 156 22.31 9.72 66.65
C ALA A 156 22.21 8.56 65.63
N ALA A 157 21.08 7.86 65.63
CA ALA A 157 20.75 6.81 64.68
C ALA A 157 20.29 7.33 63.29
N ASN A 158 20.28 8.66 63.06
CA ASN A 158 19.80 9.28 61.82
C ASN A 158 18.37 8.87 61.42
N LEU A 159 17.49 8.64 62.41
CA LEU A 159 16.11 8.21 62.16
C LEU A 159 15.27 9.28 61.45
N SER A 160 15.64 10.56 61.57
CA SER A 160 15.01 11.67 60.84
C SER A 160 15.23 11.60 59.33
N LEU A 161 16.40 11.16 58.87
CA LEU A 161 16.70 10.98 57.44
C LEU A 161 16.03 9.72 56.90
N LEU A 162 15.97 8.65 57.70
CA LEU A 162 15.23 7.43 57.37
C LEU A 162 13.74 7.69 57.16
N ARG A 163 13.14 8.59 57.95
CA ARG A 163 11.77 9.05 57.71
C ARG A 163 11.61 9.63 56.31
N THR A 164 12.52 10.51 55.89
CA THR A 164 12.46 11.10 54.55
C THR A 164 12.69 10.07 53.45
N ILE A 165 13.60 9.10 53.67
CA ILE A 165 13.82 7.97 52.77
C ILE A 165 12.52 7.18 52.57
N PHE A 166 11.81 6.84 53.64
CA PHE A 166 10.54 6.11 53.55
C PHE A 166 9.42 6.94 52.90
N GLU A 167 9.31 8.23 53.21
CA GLU A 167 8.34 9.16 52.58
C GLU A 167 8.56 9.24 51.07
N VAL A 168 9.79 9.45 50.63
CA VAL A 168 10.08 9.58 49.20
C VAL A 168 10.05 8.23 48.51
N ASN A 169 10.42 7.12 49.16
CA ASN A 169 10.20 5.78 48.60
C ASN A 169 8.71 5.55 48.30
N LEU A 170 7.82 5.95 49.20
CA LEU A 170 6.38 5.86 48.95
C LEU A 170 5.94 6.71 47.75
N GLN A 171 6.56 7.86 47.51
CA GLN A 171 6.30 8.69 46.32
C GLN A 171 6.89 8.06 45.04
N LEU A 172 8.08 7.47 45.15
CA LEU A 172 8.80 6.81 44.05
C LEU A 172 8.08 5.56 43.52
N PHE A 173 7.32 4.89 44.39
CA PHE A 173 6.70 3.59 44.13
C PHE A 173 5.16 3.61 44.23
N SER A 174 4.54 4.79 44.27
CA SER A 174 3.07 4.95 44.30
C SER A 174 2.38 4.81 42.93
N HIS A 175 2.96 4.03 42.01
CA HIS A 175 2.41 3.86 40.66
C HIS A 175 1.59 2.57 40.54
N ASP A 176 0.61 2.59 39.63
CA ASP A 176 -0.31 1.48 39.39
C ASP A 176 0.39 0.20 38.89
N ASN A 177 1.65 0.31 38.43
CA ASN A 177 2.49 -0.78 37.93
C ASN A 177 3.54 -1.27 38.94
N TYR A 178 3.46 -0.91 40.24
CA TYR A 178 4.39 -1.44 41.23
C TYR A 178 4.20 -2.95 41.40
N GLU A 179 5.10 -3.73 40.81
CA GLU A 179 5.16 -5.17 41.06
C GLU A 179 5.72 -5.41 42.45
N ALA A 180 5.08 -6.30 43.22
CA ALA A 180 5.51 -6.64 44.58
C ALA A 180 6.93 -7.24 44.66
N GLU A 181 7.57 -7.50 43.52
CA GLU A 181 8.91 -8.06 43.39
C GLU A 181 10.03 -6.99 43.36
N GLU A 182 9.74 -5.70 43.11
CA GLU A 182 10.73 -4.60 43.10
C GLU A 182 11.00 -4.00 44.50
N LYS A 183 11.10 -4.83 45.54
CA LYS A 183 11.29 -4.34 46.91
C LYS A 183 12.77 -3.98 47.16
N PRO A 184 13.12 -2.71 47.47
CA PRO A 184 14.48 -2.35 47.84
C PRO A 184 14.90 -3.05 49.12
N THR A 185 16.13 -3.57 49.13
CA THR A 185 16.70 -4.22 50.32
C THR A 185 17.47 -3.21 51.17
N LEU A 186 17.05 -3.08 52.43
CA LEU A 186 17.74 -2.31 53.45
C LEU A 186 18.49 -3.29 54.36
N LEU A 187 19.82 -3.22 54.31
CA LEU A 187 20.69 -4.03 55.15
C LEU A 187 21.18 -3.19 56.34
N ILE A 188 20.61 -3.41 57.51
CA ILE A 188 21.02 -2.73 58.73
C ILE A 188 22.24 -3.45 59.29
N VAL A 189 23.37 -2.76 59.34
CA VAL A 189 24.62 -3.26 59.92
C VAL A 189 24.89 -2.55 61.24
N LEU A 190 24.75 -3.29 62.35
CA LEU A 190 25.10 -2.82 63.68
C LEU A 190 26.60 -3.02 63.91
N ARG A 191 27.32 -1.92 64.12
CA ARG A 191 28.77 -1.85 64.32
C ARG A 191 29.14 -1.78 65.78
N ASP A 192 30.32 -2.30 66.09
CA ASP A 192 30.93 -2.30 67.41
C ASP A 192 30.00 -2.89 68.49
N PHE A 193 29.37 -4.01 68.15
CA PHE A 193 28.54 -4.76 69.08
C PHE A 193 29.41 -5.53 70.06
N THR A 194 29.15 -5.35 71.36
CA THR A 194 29.94 -5.96 72.45
C THR A 194 29.10 -6.83 73.38
N GLU A 195 27.77 -6.85 73.19
CA GLU A 195 26.86 -7.66 74.02
C GLU A 195 26.78 -9.09 73.47
N ASP A 196 26.34 -10.06 74.29
CA ASP A 196 26.26 -11.47 73.90
C ASP A 196 24.99 -11.77 73.06
N ASP A 197 23.89 -11.05 73.30
CA ASP A 197 22.60 -11.26 72.60
C ASP A 197 22.20 -10.03 71.77
N PRO A 198 22.12 -10.14 70.43
CA PRO A 198 21.68 -9.04 69.57
C PRO A 198 20.16 -8.80 69.54
N ALA A 199 19.34 -9.73 70.04
CA ALA A 199 17.89 -9.64 69.91
C ALA A 199 17.26 -8.34 70.49
N PRO A 200 17.68 -7.82 71.67
CA PRO A 200 17.10 -6.60 72.24
C PRO A 200 17.38 -5.35 71.38
N SER A 201 18.61 -5.21 70.88
CA SER A 201 18.99 -4.09 70.02
C SER A 201 18.26 -4.15 68.68
N LEU A 202 18.15 -5.33 68.07
CA LEU A 202 17.42 -5.54 66.81
C LEU A 202 15.93 -5.25 66.97
N ALA A 203 15.30 -5.70 68.06
CA ALA A 203 13.91 -5.39 68.37
C ALA A 203 13.69 -3.87 68.55
N THR A 204 14.64 -3.17 69.14
CA THR A 204 14.59 -1.71 69.32
C THR A 204 14.70 -0.97 67.99
N VAL A 205 15.59 -1.41 67.09
CA VAL A 205 15.69 -0.87 65.72
C VAL A 205 14.38 -1.10 64.98
N ARG A 206 13.83 -2.31 65.05
CA ARG A 206 12.58 -2.66 64.39
C ARG A 206 11.41 -1.79 64.87
N LYS A 207 11.23 -1.68 66.19
CA LYS A 207 10.21 -0.81 66.78
C LYS A 207 10.35 0.64 66.35
N SER A 208 11.60 1.13 66.23
CA SER A 208 11.87 2.49 65.76
C SER A 208 11.43 2.67 64.31
N PHE A 209 11.66 1.67 63.45
CA PHE A 209 11.24 1.71 62.05
C PHE A 209 9.71 1.68 61.93
N ASP A 210 9.03 0.82 62.70
CA ASP A 210 7.57 0.76 62.73
C ASP A 210 6.96 2.10 63.21
N THR A 211 7.56 2.73 64.23
CA THR A 211 7.13 4.05 64.73
C THR A 211 7.28 5.14 63.67
N ILE A 212 8.40 5.13 62.93
CA ILE A 212 8.61 6.08 61.83
C ILE A 212 7.59 5.82 60.71
N TRP A 213 7.36 4.55 60.37
CA TRP A 213 6.41 4.13 59.34
C TRP A 213 4.98 4.60 59.62
N GLU A 214 4.52 4.46 60.87
CA GLU A 214 3.20 4.93 61.32
C GLU A 214 3.08 6.47 61.27
N GLY A 215 4.20 7.19 61.48
CA GLY A 215 4.26 8.65 61.47
C GLY A 215 4.29 9.30 60.09
N ILE A 216 4.31 8.52 59.00
CA ILE A 216 4.40 8.99 57.61
C ILE A 216 3.01 9.04 56.96
N THR A 217 2.76 10.09 56.18
CA THR A 217 1.54 10.22 55.36
C THR A 217 1.60 9.27 54.16
N ARG A 218 0.80 8.21 54.19
CA ARG A 218 0.75 7.17 53.15
C ARG A 218 -0.35 7.46 52.12
N PRO A 219 -0.13 7.21 50.81
CA PRO A 219 -1.17 7.26 49.79
C PRO A 219 -2.32 6.27 50.05
N ALA A 220 -3.50 6.51 49.48
CA ALA A 220 -4.69 5.70 49.70
C ALA A 220 -4.49 4.19 49.40
N GLN A 221 -3.65 3.87 48.42
CA GLN A 221 -3.31 2.49 48.03
C GLN A 221 -2.55 1.72 49.13
N PHE A 222 -1.76 2.41 49.97
CA PHE A 222 -0.88 1.79 50.97
C PHE A 222 -1.27 2.13 52.43
N ALA A 223 -2.46 2.66 52.65
CA ALA A 223 -2.90 3.15 53.97
C ALA A 223 -2.82 2.07 55.08
N GLY A 224 -3.02 0.79 54.73
CA GLY A 224 -2.93 -0.36 55.66
C GLY A 224 -1.65 -1.19 55.56
N ALA A 225 -0.68 -0.82 54.70
CA ALA A 225 0.51 -1.62 54.48
C ALA A 225 1.54 -1.48 55.61
N SER A 226 2.18 -2.59 55.99
CA SER A 226 3.35 -2.60 56.88
C SER A 226 4.64 -2.30 56.11
N ILE A 227 5.72 -1.98 56.83
CA ILE A 227 7.03 -1.71 56.21
C ILE A 227 7.57 -2.89 55.38
N ASP A 228 7.31 -4.13 55.80
CA ASP A 228 7.76 -5.34 55.10
C ASP A 228 7.03 -5.57 53.76
N ALA A 229 5.89 -4.89 53.55
CA ALA A 229 5.20 -4.92 52.28
C ALA A 229 6.00 -4.19 51.18
N LEU A 230 6.83 -3.22 51.55
CA LEU A 230 7.54 -2.33 50.62
C LEU A 230 9.06 -2.44 50.70
N PHE A 231 9.62 -2.92 51.81
CA PHE A 231 11.06 -3.07 51.99
C PHE A 231 11.45 -4.49 52.41
N HIS A 232 12.57 -4.96 51.90
CA HIS A 232 13.25 -6.14 52.45
C HIS A 232 14.23 -5.70 53.53
N LEU A 233 13.87 -5.89 54.80
CA LEU A 233 14.73 -5.58 55.93
C LEU A 233 15.60 -6.78 56.29
N LYS A 234 16.93 -6.62 56.20
CA LYS A 234 17.92 -7.58 56.67
C LYS A 234 18.77 -6.96 57.77
N TYR A 235 19.19 -7.76 58.73
CA TYR A 235 19.95 -7.30 59.88
C TYR A 235 21.24 -8.09 59.99
N TYR A 236 22.36 -7.39 60.22
CA TYR A 236 23.66 -8.00 60.46
C TYR A 236 24.37 -7.28 61.61
N VAL A 237 25.06 -8.04 62.45
CA VAL A 237 25.75 -7.52 63.64
C VAL A 237 27.24 -7.81 63.52
N MET A 238 28.06 -6.79 63.77
CA MET A 238 29.51 -6.87 63.65
C MET A 238 30.21 -6.64 64.99
N PRO A 239 31.22 -7.46 65.33
CA PRO A 239 32.06 -7.26 66.50
C PRO A 239 32.82 -5.94 66.45
N HIS A 240 33.39 -5.54 67.59
CA HIS A 240 34.17 -4.30 67.67
C HIS A 240 35.45 -4.36 66.83
N TYR A 241 35.59 -3.42 65.87
CA TYR A 241 36.69 -3.42 64.91
C TYR A 241 38.10 -3.40 65.55
N LYS A 242 38.29 -2.59 66.60
CA LYS A 242 39.58 -2.46 67.30
C LYS A 242 39.78 -3.50 68.40
N LEU A 243 38.76 -3.72 69.23
CA LEU A 243 38.88 -4.56 70.43
C LEU A 243 38.78 -6.06 70.10
N GLN A 244 37.98 -6.43 69.09
CA GLN A 244 37.71 -7.81 68.67
C GLN A 244 38.09 -8.02 67.20
N LYS A 245 39.24 -7.50 66.78
CA LYS A 245 39.67 -7.56 65.38
C LYS A 245 39.77 -9.00 64.83
N THR A 246 40.09 -9.96 65.69
CA THR A 246 40.15 -11.40 65.37
C THR A 246 38.79 -12.00 65.01
N GLU A 247 37.71 -11.49 65.59
CA GLU A 247 36.33 -11.92 65.31
C GLU A 247 35.68 -11.09 64.18
N PHE A 248 36.11 -9.84 64.03
CA PHE A 248 35.65 -8.94 62.98
C PHE A 248 35.94 -9.48 61.57
N MET A 249 37.14 -9.99 61.31
CA MET A 249 37.53 -10.46 59.97
C MET A 249 36.67 -11.68 59.49
N PRO A 250 36.45 -12.73 60.30
CA PRO A 250 35.49 -13.79 59.97
C PRO A 250 34.05 -13.30 59.76
N SER A 251 33.62 -12.29 60.53
CA SER A 251 32.31 -11.66 60.35
C SER A 251 32.21 -10.96 58.99
N VAL A 252 33.25 -10.23 58.57
CA VAL A 252 33.31 -9.65 57.21
C VAL A 252 33.24 -10.72 56.13
N GLU A 253 33.93 -11.85 56.28
CA GLU A 253 33.85 -12.96 55.32
C GLU A 253 32.45 -13.57 55.24
N THR A 254 31.77 -13.70 56.38
CA THR A 254 30.38 -14.18 56.42
C THR A 254 29.44 -13.21 55.71
N LEU A 255 29.56 -11.91 55.99
CA LEU A 255 28.78 -10.87 55.33
C LEU A 255 29.08 -10.82 53.82
N ARG A 256 30.31 -11.08 53.40
CA ARG A 256 30.68 -11.13 51.98
C ARG A 256 29.93 -12.23 51.22
N ARG A 257 29.67 -13.39 51.86
CA ARG A 257 28.88 -14.46 51.24
C ARG A 257 27.44 -14.03 50.93
N TRP A 258 26.87 -13.12 51.72
CA TRP A 258 25.53 -12.58 51.43
C TRP A 258 25.49 -11.81 50.11
N PHE A 259 26.62 -11.27 49.64
CA PHE A 259 26.70 -10.52 48.38
C PHE A 259 27.14 -11.34 47.17
N GLY A 260 27.91 -12.42 47.35
CA GLY A 260 28.53 -13.12 46.22
C GLY A 260 28.26 -14.63 46.13
N ASP A 261 27.69 -15.26 47.16
CA ASP A 261 27.38 -16.69 47.17
C ASP A 261 25.87 -16.93 47.01
N SER A 262 25.48 -17.31 45.81
CA SER A 262 24.08 -17.61 45.46
C SER A 262 23.49 -18.80 46.24
N GLN A 263 24.32 -19.65 46.85
CA GLN A 263 23.88 -20.79 47.66
C GLN A 263 23.64 -20.41 49.13
N CYS A 264 24.02 -19.20 49.53
CA CYS A 264 23.80 -18.71 50.89
C CYS A 264 22.30 -18.46 51.13
N PRO A 265 21.70 -18.95 52.24
CA PRO A 265 20.29 -18.70 52.54
C PRO A 265 19.95 -17.21 52.74
N ASP A 266 20.95 -16.41 53.09
CA ASP A 266 20.85 -14.95 53.26
C ASP A 266 21.42 -14.17 52.07
N TYR A 267 21.57 -14.81 50.91
CA TYR A 267 21.98 -14.13 49.69
C TYR A 267 21.03 -12.97 49.36
N LEU A 268 21.61 -11.79 49.13
CA LEU A 268 20.86 -10.54 49.00
C LEU A 268 20.28 -10.35 47.60
N PHE A 269 20.90 -10.92 46.56
CA PHE A 269 20.50 -10.69 45.16
C PHE A 269 19.72 -11.86 44.56
N SER A 270 18.75 -12.40 45.30
CA SER A 270 18.00 -13.61 44.93
C SER A 270 16.92 -13.40 43.86
N HIS A 271 16.47 -12.16 43.63
CA HIS A 271 15.35 -11.85 42.73
C HIS A 271 15.79 -11.02 41.52
N ARG A 272 15.33 -11.41 40.31
CA ARG A 272 15.59 -10.65 39.07
C ARG A 272 14.92 -9.28 39.04
N ALA A 273 13.82 -9.11 39.76
CA ALA A 273 13.14 -7.82 39.94
C ALA A 273 13.90 -6.86 40.86
N MET A 274 14.93 -7.33 41.56
CA MET A 274 15.77 -6.49 42.41
C MET A 274 16.79 -5.67 41.60
N PHE A 275 17.00 -6.03 40.33
CA PHE A 275 17.80 -5.24 39.41
C PHE A 275 16.97 -4.05 38.93
N ARG A 276 17.59 -2.88 38.83
CA ARG A 276 16.94 -1.70 38.25
C ARG A 276 16.49 -1.83 36.79
N GLY A 277 16.88 -2.90 36.09
CA GLY A 277 16.51 -3.12 34.69
C GLY A 277 17.10 -2.10 33.72
N VAL A 278 18.10 -1.32 34.14
CA VAL A 278 18.83 -0.38 33.28
C VAL A 278 20.11 -1.06 32.79
N PRO A 279 20.41 -1.09 31.48
CA PRO A 279 21.69 -1.59 30.98
C PRO A 279 22.85 -0.71 31.44
N LEU A 280 24.03 -1.28 31.67
CA LEU A 280 25.20 -0.56 32.16
C LEU A 280 25.61 0.63 31.26
N GLU A 281 25.41 0.50 29.94
CA GLU A 281 25.62 1.57 28.97
C GLU A 281 24.67 2.77 29.16
N GLY A 282 23.44 2.50 29.64
CA GLY A 282 22.42 3.50 29.96
C GLY A 282 22.60 4.13 31.35
N LEU A 283 23.45 3.56 32.21
CA LEU A 283 23.63 3.99 33.59
C LEU A 283 24.05 5.47 33.72
N PRO A 284 25.03 6.02 32.95
CA PRO A 284 25.42 7.43 33.09
C PRO A 284 24.26 8.40 32.88
N ALA A 285 23.45 8.21 31.83
CA ALA A 285 22.29 9.04 31.54
C ALA A 285 21.21 8.90 32.62
N TYR A 286 21.01 7.68 33.14
CA TYR A 286 20.11 7.43 34.26
C TYR A 286 20.54 8.20 35.52
N LEU A 287 21.83 8.17 35.86
CA LEU A 287 22.40 8.89 37.02
C LEU A 287 22.21 10.40 36.88
N THR A 288 22.46 10.97 35.69
CA THR A 288 22.24 12.40 35.42
C THR A 288 20.78 12.78 35.63
N ASN A 289 19.86 12.05 35.01
CA ASN A 289 18.42 12.33 35.08
C ASN A 289 17.90 12.24 36.52
N CYS A 290 18.31 11.21 37.27
CA CYS A 290 17.95 11.06 38.67
C CYS A 290 18.50 12.21 39.53
N TRP A 291 19.76 12.59 39.35
CA TRP A 291 20.35 13.71 40.10
C TRP A 291 19.68 15.05 39.79
N GLU A 292 19.37 15.32 38.52
CA GLU A 292 18.69 16.55 38.11
C GLU A 292 17.26 16.63 38.67
N ALA A 293 16.52 15.53 38.65
CA ALA A 293 15.18 15.46 39.23
C ALA A 293 15.22 15.73 40.75
N ILE A 294 16.18 15.13 41.47
CA ILE A 294 16.38 15.36 42.91
C ILE A 294 16.78 16.81 43.21
N ARG A 295 17.71 17.37 42.42
CA ARG A 295 18.20 18.74 42.61
C ARG A 295 17.10 19.77 42.36
N THR A 296 16.23 19.52 41.39
CA THR A 296 15.08 20.39 41.07
C THR A 296 13.88 20.17 41.98
N SER A 297 13.97 19.24 42.95
CA SER A 297 12.89 18.88 43.87
C SER A 297 11.55 18.60 43.16
N LYS A 298 11.61 18.07 41.93
CA LYS A 298 10.44 17.56 41.22
C LYS A 298 10.08 16.20 41.82
N ASP A 299 8.79 15.84 41.77
CA ASP A 299 8.35 14.49 42.14
C ASP A 299 9.19 13.47 41.35
N LEU A 300 9.99 12.69 42.07
CA LEU A 300 10.92 11.75 41.49
C LEU A 300 10.13 10.46 41.21
N ASP A 301 9.97 10.14 39.93
CA ASP A 301 9.30 8.92 39.46
C ASP A 301 10.32 8.08 38.69
N ILE A 302 10.78 6.97 39.29
CA ILE A 302 11.82 6.11 38.74
C ILE A 302 11.33 5.32 37.51
N PRO A 303 10.15 4.66 37.53
CA PRO A 303 9.60 4.00 36.34
C PRO A 303 9.58 4.90 35.12
N THR A 304 9.09 6.14 35.27
CA THR A 304 9.04 7.12 34.17
C THR A 304 10.44 7.46 33.64
N GLN A 305 11.47 7.55 34.50
CA GLN A 305 12.85 7.78 34.05
C GLN A 305 13.45 6.61 33.29
N ARG A 306 13.14 5.36 33.69
CA ARG A 306 13.58 4.15 32.97
C ARG A 306 12.92 4.08 31.60
N GLU A 307 11.63 4.35 31.54
CA GLU A 307 10.89 4.40 30.28
C GLU A 307 11.40 5.52 29.38
N MET A 308 11.62 6.73 29.92
CA MET A 308 12.18 7.86 29.17
C MET A 308 13.57 7.55 28.61
N LEU A 309 14.43 6.87 29.37
CA LEU A 309 15.72 6.41 28.88
C LEU A 309 15.58 5.37 27.76
N ALA A 310 14.70 4.38 27.95
CA ALA A 310 14.41 3.37 26.92
C ALA A 310 13.89 4.02 25.63
N GLN A 311 12.96 4.98 25.75
CA GLN A 311 12.43 5.74 24.63
C GLN A 311 13.52 6.55 23.93
N HIS A 312 14.38 7.26 24.68
CA HIS A 312 15.48 8.03 24.11
C HIS A 312 16.46 7.14 23.34
N ARG A 313 16.88 6.02 23.92
CA ARG A 313 17.81 5.08 23.29
C ARG A 313 17.20 4.38 22.08
N CYS A 314 15.95 3.91 22.16
CA CYS A 314 15.25 3.35 21.01
C CYS A 314 15.11 4.37 19.89
N LYS A 315 14.84 5.64 20.22
CA LYS A 315 14.76 6.72 19.24
C LYS A 315 16.11 7.00 18.57
N GLU A 316 17.20 7.06 19.33
CA GLU A 316 18.55 7.24 18.77
C GLU A 316 18.94 6.10 17.84
N ALA A 317 18.75 4.85 18.28
CA ALA A 317 19.00 3.65 17.48
C ALA A 317 18.18 3.67 16.18
N LYS A 318 16.88 4.00 16.28
CA LYS A 318 16.00 4.17 15.10
C LYS A 318 16.58 5.19 14.12
N VAL A 319 16.92 6.39 14.59
CA VAL A 319 17.43 7.47 13.74
C VAL A 319 18.75 7.09 13.07
N GLN A 320 19.63 6.40 13.79
CA GLN A 320 20.92 5.93 13.26
C GLN A 320 20.75 4.89 12.16
N GLU A 321 19.96 3.84 12.40
CA GLU A 321 19.75 2.76 11.41
C GLU A 321 19.02 3.30 10.17
N LEU A 322 18.02 4.15 10.37
CA LEU A 322 17.28 4.80 9.29
C LEU A 322 18.18 5.72 8.43
N LYS A 323 19.10 6.47 9.05
CA LYS A 323 20.06 7.31 8.33
C LYS A 323 20.99 6.46 7.45
N THR A 324 21.46 5.34 8.00
CA THR A 324 22.30 4.37 7.29
C THR A 324 21.56 3.78 6.09
N PHE A 325 20.31 3.34 6.29
CA PHE A 325 19.46 2.83 5.22
C PHE A 325 19.18 3.87 4.13
N ARG A 326 18.85 5.11 4.52
CA ARG A 326 18.60 6.20 3.56
C ARG A 326 19.83 6.51 2.71
N HIS A 327 21.03 6.40 3.27
CA HIS A 327 22.27 6.56 2.50
C HIS A 327 22.45 5.42 1.50
N PHE A 328 22.21 4.18 1.91
CA PHE A 328 22.23 3.01 1.02
C PHE A 328 21.19 3.13 -0.11
N ALA A 329 19.95 3.51 0.21
CA ALA A 329 18.88 3.70 -0.77
C ALA A 329 19.22 4.79 -1.81
N ARG A 330 19.79 5.92 -1.38
CA ARG A 330 20.23 7.01 -2.29
C ARG A 330 21.24 6.54 -3.32
N HIS A 331 22.18 5.68 -2.94
CA HIS A 331 23.14 5.12 -3.89
C HIS A 331 22.44 4.37 -5.04
N TYR A 332 21.37 3.62 -4.74
CA TYR A 332 20.57 2.97 -5.78
C TYR A 332 19.68 3.94 -6.56
N GLU A 333 19.15 4.98 -5.93
CA GLU A 333 18.43 6.06 -6.64
C GLU A 333 19.32 6.75 -7.68
N ASP A 334 20.58 7.02 -7.34
CA ASP A 334 21.54 7.64 -8.26
C ASP A 334 21.88 6.69 -9.41
N ARG A 335 22.09 5.40 -9.16
CA ARG A 335 22.32 4.41 -10.23
C ARG A 335 21.13 4.30 -11.19
N LEU A 336 19.90 4.37 -10.66
CA LEU A 336 18.68 4.39 -11.47
C LEU A 336 18.59 5.66 -12.33
N LEU A 337 19.05 6.81 -11.82
CA LEU A 337 19.14 8.06 -12.58
C LEU A 337 20.09 7.97 -13.78
N HIS A 338 21.16 7.20 -13.66
CA HIS A 338 22.12 6.94 -14.75
C HIS A 338 21.59 5.91 -15.77
N GLY A 339 20.41 5.33 -15.54
CA GLY A 339 19.76 4.39 -16.46
C GLY A 339 20.25 2.95 -16.34
N GLU A 340 20.89 2.58 -15.24
CA GLU A 340 21.32 1.18 -14.99
C GLU A 340 20.12 0.25 -14.76
N MET A 341 20.16 -0.95 -15.35
CA MET A 341 19.16 -1.99 -15.11
C MET A 341 19.58 -2.86 -13.94
N LEU A 342 18.91 -2.70 -12.81
CA LEU A 342 19.19 -3.44 -11.59
C LEU A 342 18.24 -4.63 -11.48
N LEU A 343 18.81 -5.84 -11.57
CA LEU A 343 18.09 -7.09 -11.36
C LEU A 343 17.95 -7.35 -9.86
N ARG A 344 16.78 -7.84 -9.41
CA ARG A 344 16.50 -8.22 -8.01
C ARG A 344 16.73 -7.07 -7.01
N LEU A 345 16.44 -5.83 -7.40
CA LEU A 345 16.62 -4.64 -6.55
C LEU A 345 15.78 -4.72 -5.27
N SER A 346 14.54 -5.19 -5.38
CA SER A 346 13.64 -5.38 -4.25
C SER A 346 14.23 -6.27 -3.16
N GLU A 347 14.78 -7.42 -3.55
CA GLU A 347 15.37 -8.38 -2.63
C GLU A 347 16.59 -7.80 -1.92
N VAL A 348 17.45 -7.06 -2.64
CA VAL A 348 18.60 -6.37 -2.04
C VAL A 348 18.16 -5.32 -1.02
N LEU A 349 17.09 -4.57 -1.32
CA LEU A 349 16.54 -3.57 -0.39
C LEU A 349 15.88 -4.24 0.83
N ASP A 350 15.21 -5.38 0.61
CA ASP A 350 14.56 -6.16 1.68
C ASP A 350 15.61 -6.82 2.61
N GLU A 351 16.69 -7.38 2.06
CA GLU A 351 17.80 -7.95 2.82
C GLU A 351 18.50 -6.89 3.69
N GLU A 352 18.75 -5.70 3.13
CA GLU A 352 19.33 -4.60 3.89
C GLU A 352 18.37 -4.12 4.99
N MET A 353 17.07 -4.04 4.71
CA MET A 353 16.05 -3.67 5.70
C MET A 353 16.00 -4.66 6.87
N GLU A 354 16.01 -5.97 6.62
CA GLU A 354 16.08 -6.99 7.68
C GLU A 354 17.38 -6.89 8.48
N THR A 355 18.49 -6.56 7.83
CA THR A 355 19.78 -6.33 8.49
C THR A 355 19.71 -5.13 9.45
N ARG A 356 19.08 -4.02 9.03
CA ARG A 356 18.86 -2.82 9.87
C ARG A 356 17.95 -3.11 11.05
N LEU A 357 16.84 -3.82 10.83
CA LEU A 357 15.92 -4.21 11.90
C LEU A 357 16.60 -5.15 12.91
N ALA A 358 17.39 -6.11 12.43
CA ALA A 358 18.17 -7.00 13.31
C ALA A 358 19.22 -6.23 14.12
N SER A 359 19.86 -5.21 13.54
CA SER A 359 20.78 -4.30 14.25
C SER A 359 20.04 -3.52 15.35
N PHE A 360 18.87 -2.97 15.05
CA PHE A 360 18.02 -2.28 16.01
C PHE A 360 17.63 -3.19 17.19
N TYR A 361 17.13 -4.40 16.93
CA TYR A 361 16.79 -5.36 17.99
C TYR A 361 18.01 -5.80 18.81
N ARG A 362 19.20 -5.87 18.20
CA ARG A 362 20.44 -6.18 18.92
C ARG A 362 20.79 -5.08 19.92
N GLN A 363 20.75 -3.82 19.50
CA GLN A 363 21.05 -2.65 20.34
C GLN A 363 20.01 -2.45 21.46
N THR A 364 18.75 -2.81 21.19
CA THR A 364 17.64 -2.50 22.10
C THR A 364 17.15 -3.70 22.93
N LYS A 365 17.80 -4.87 22.82
CA LYS A 365 17.38 -6.14 23.42
C LYS A 365 17.13 -6.07 24.94
N LEU A 366 17.86 -5.20 25.64
CA LEU A 366 17.84 -5.11 27.10
C LEU A 366 16.78 -4.15 27.65
N TYR A 367 16.05 -3.43 26.80
CA TYR A 367 15.02 -2.48 27.19
C TYR A 367 13.61 -3.10 27.14
N ASN A 368 12.60 -2.38 27.66
CA ASN A 368 11.22 -2.84 27.70
C ASN A 368 10.69 -3.21 26.30
N SER A 369 10.15 -4.42 26.16
CA SER A 369 9.61 -4.95 24.90
C SER A 369 8.53 -4.10 24.27
N ASP A 370 7.71 -3.40 25.05
CA ASP A 370 6.59 -2.61 24.55
C ASP A 370 7.11 -1.36 23.83
N VAL A 371 8.04 -0.65 24.47
CA VAL A 371 8.72 0.53 23.90
C VAL A 371 9.52 0.12 22.66
N VAL A 372 10.26 -0.99 22.75
CA VAL A 372 11.04 -1.53 21.62
C VAL A 372 10.11 -1.90 20.46
N GLY A 373 8.97 -2.52 20.72
CA GLY A 373 7.97 -2.89 19.72
C GLY A 373 7.38 -1.68 19.00
N GLN A 374 7.03 -0.62 19.75
CA GLN A 374 6.54 0.63 19.17
C GLN A 374 7.55 1.26 18.21
N TYR A 375 8.79 1.46 18.66
CA TYR A 375 9.84 2.05 17.82
C TYR A 375 10.29 1.13 16.68
N ALA A 376 10.23 -0.19 16.85
CA ALA A 376 10.49 -1.15 15.77
C ALA A 376 9.45 -1.05 14.65
N ASN A 377 8.16 -0.94 14.99
CA ASN A 377 7.08 -0.76 14.02
C ASN A 377 7.21 0.59 13.30
N GLU A 378 7.55 1.66 14.02
CA GLU A 378 7.85 2.95 13.40
C GLU A 378 9.06 2.86 12.45
N LEU A 379 10.15 2.21 12.87
CA LEU A 379 11.33 2.00 12.04
C LEU A 379 10.97 1.20 10.78
N GLU A 380 10.20 0.11 10.92
CA GLU A 380 9.75 -0.72 9.82
C GLU A 380 8.93 0.09 8.80
N THR A 381 7.96 0.89 9.25
CA THR A 381 7.15 1.71 8.35
C THR A 381 8.00 2.74 7.59
N GLU A 382 8.94 3.42 8.28
CA GLU A 382 9.84 4.38 7.63
C GLU A 382 10.85 3.73 6.66
N LEU A 383 11.32 2.51 6.97
CA LEU A 383 12.19 1.72 6.09
C LEU A 383 11.42 1.27 4.83
N VAL A 384 10.22 0.73 4.99
CA VAL A 384 9.35 0.35 3.88
C VAL A 384 9.03 1.56 3.00
N ASP A 385 8.72 2.72 3.57
CA ASP A 385 8.45 3.95 2.81
C ASP A 385 9.70 4.44 2.05
N ALA A 386 10.90 4.25 2.60
CA ALA A 386 12.15 4.52 1.89
C ALA A 386 12.38 3.55 0.73
N THR A 387 12.16 2.25 0.93
CA THR A 387 12.24 1.22 -0.12
C THR A 387 11.24 1.48 -1.24
N LEU A 388 9.98 1.78 -0.89
CA LEU A 388 8.92 2.06 -1.85
C LEU A 388 9.21 3.32 -2.66
N ARG A 389 9.90 4.33 -2.13
CA ARG A 389 10.32 5.50 -2.92
C ARG A 389 11.27 5.12 -4.06
N VAL A 390 12.28 4.29 -3.79
CA VAL A 390 13.21 3.79 -4.82
C VAL A 390 12.47 2.92 -5.82
N LEU A 391 11.67 1.98 -5.32
CA LEU A 391 10.89 1.05 -6.13
C LEU A 391 9.89 1.78 -7.04
N ASN A 392 9.19 2.79 -6.51
CA ASN A 392 8.23 3.60 -7.26
C ASN A 392 8.87 4.39 -8.40
N ARG A 393 10.13 4.80 -8.23
CA ARG A 393 10.85 5.50 -9.29
C ARG A 393 11.16 4.56 -10.45
N LEU A 394 11.65 3.36 -10.15
CA LEU A 394 11.90 2.31 -11.15
C LEU A 394 10.60 1.87 -11.81
N SER A 395 9.57 1.57 -11.02
CA SER A 395 8.29 1.08 -11.53
C SER A 395 7.57 2.10 -12.39
N LYS A 396 7.64 3.42 -12.08
CA LYS A 396 7.12 4.47 -12.96
C LYS A 396 7.82 4.53 -14.31
N ALA A 397 9.15 4.38 -14.34
CA ALA A 397 9.90 4.37 -15.60
C ALA A 397 9.53 3.17 -16.48
N ILE A 398 9.31 2.00 -15.87
CA ILE A 398 8.84 0.80 -16.56
C ILE A 398 7.38 0.97 -17.00
N ALA A 399 6.51 1.46 -16.12
CA ALA A 399 5.09 1.67 -16.38
C ALA A 399 4.87 2.64 -17.54
N ALA A 400 5.67 3.70 -17.68
CA ALA A 400 5.59 4.63 -18.80
C ALA A 400 5.80 3.93 -20.15
N GLU A 401 6.77 3.02 -20.24
CA GLU A 401 7.02 2.21 -21.45
C GLU A 401 5.85 1.27 -21.75
N VAL A 402 5.37 0.55 -20.72
CA VAL A 402 4.24 -0.38 -20.85
C VAL A 402 2.97 0.37 -21.28
N LEU A 403 2.72 1.54 -20.70
CA LEU A 403 1.57 2.38 -21.03
C LEU A 403 1.65 2.86 -22.47
N SER A 404 2.82 3.29 -22.96
CA SER A 404 2.99 3.68 -24.37
C SER A 404 2.61 2.55 -25.34
N ASN A 405 2.92 1.31 -24.98
CA ASN A 405 2.63 0.13 -25.80
C ASN A 405 1.17 -0.38 -25.64
N ALA A 406 0.57 -0.22 -24.45
CA ALA A 406 -0.78 -0.67 -24.14
C ALA A 406 -1.88 0.35 -24.49
N GLU A 407 -1.58 1.65 -24.43
CA GLU A 407 -2.51 2.75 -24.71
C GLU A 407 -3.29 2.60 -26.03
N PRO A 408 -2.67 2.33 -27.20
CA PRO A 408 -3.43 2.20 -28.45
C PRO A 408 -4.44 1.05 -28.39
N ARG A 409 -4.13 -0.05 -27.70
CA ARG A 409 -5.05 -1.19 -27.56
C ARG A 409 -6.22 -0.86 -26.64
N VAL A 410 -5.96 -0.15 -25.54
CA VAL A 410 -7.03 0.27 -24.63
C VAL A 410 -7.94 1.30 -25.30
N LEU A 411 -7.40 2.27 -26.04
CA LEU A 411 -8.21 3.21 -26.81
C LEU A 411 -9.04 2.52 -27.90
N ASN A 412 -8.47 1.55 -28.60
CA ASN A 412 -9.19 0.75 -29.60
C ASN A 412 -10.34 -0.05 -28.96
N SER A 413 -10.21 -0.50 -27.71
CA SER A 413 -11.28 -1.22 -27.00
C SER A 413 -12.52 -0.35 -26.74
N VAL A 414 -12.33 0.95 -26.49
CA VAL A 414 -13.43 1.92 -26.35
C VAL A 414 -14.18 2.07 -27.68
N GLU A 415 -13.44 2.22 -28.78
CA GLU A 415 -14.03 2.30 -30.12
C GLU A 415 -14.74 1.03 -30.54
N GLU A 416 -14.17 -0.14 -30.22
CA GLU A 416 -14.77 -1.43 -30.54
C GLU A 416 -16.06 -1.67 -29.74
N SER A 417 -16.06 -1.32 -28.45
CA SER A 417 -17.26 -1.35 -27.61
C SER A 417 -18.34 -0.42 -28.17
N LEU A 418 -17.96 0.77 -28.66
CA LEU A 418 -18.89 1.70 -29.31
C LEU A 418 -19.43 1.16 -30.64
N ARG A 419 -18.59 0.50 -31.45
CA ARG A 419 -19.04 -0.16 -32.70
C ARG A 419 -20.03 -1.29 -32.41
N GLN A 420 -19.79 -2.09 -31.38
CA GLN A 420 -20.70 -3.15 -30.96
C GLN A 420 -22.04 -2.56 -30.47
N LEU A 421 -22.00 -1.46 -29.72
CA LEU A 421 -23.19 -0.71 -29.31
C LEU A 421 -23.98 -0.23 -30.53
N LEU A 422 -23.35 0.43 -31.50
CA LEU A 422 -23.99 0.91 -32.71
C LEU A 422 -24.61 -0.21 -33.55
N LYS A 423 -23.90 -1.34 -33.71
CA LYS A 423 -24.41 -2.52 -34.43
C LYS A 423 -25.66 -3.08 -33.76
N SER A 424 -25.65 -3.20 -32.44
CA SER A 424 -26.82 -3.68 -31.69
C SER A 424 -27.99 -2.69 -31.73
N ALA A 425 -27.72 -1.38 -31.68
CA ALA A 425 -28.73 -0.34 -31.74
C ALA A 425 -29.45 -0.27 -33.10
N GLN A 426 -28.75 -0.55 -34.21
CA GLN A 426 -29.34 -0.62 -35.56
C GLN A 426 -30.40 -1.71 -35.71
N THR A 427 -30.27 -2.80 -34.94
CA THR A 427 -31.16 -3.96 -35.04
C THR A 427 -32.37 -3.87 -34.10
N LEU A 428 -32.46 -2.81 -33.28
CA LEU A 428 -33.58 -2.64 -32.35
C LEU A 428 -34.86 -2.24 -33.09
N PRO A 429 -35.98 -2.97 -32.88
CA PRO A 429 -37.28 -2.54 -33.37
C PRO A 429 -37.83 -1.36 -32.55
N PHE A 430 -38.61 -0.50 -33.19
CA PHE A 430 -39.44 0.48 -32.50
C PHE A 430 -40.59 -0.21 -31.76
N SER A 431 -40.98 0.32 -30.60
CA SER A 431 -42.08 -0.25 -29.82
C SER A 431 -43.42 -0.02 -30.54
N ALA A 432 -44.21 -1.08 -30.71
CA ALA A 432 -45.59 -0.96 -31.19
C ALA A 432 -46.45 -0.44 -30.03
N GLY A 433 -46.98 0.77 -30.17
CA GLY A 433 -47.71 1.42 -29.08
C GLY A 433 -48.93 0.61 -28.63
N GLU A 434 -48.99 0.29 -27.33
CA GLU A 434 -50.29 0.24 -26.64
C GLU A 434 -50.81 1.69 -26.58
N GLY A 435 -52.05 1.88 -27.01
CA GLY A 435 -52.71 3.19 -27.02
C GLY A 435 -52.78 3.79 -25.60
N PRO A 436 -52.94 5.12 -25.49
CA PRO A 436 -53.05 5.77 -24.18
C PRO A 436 -54.23 5.17 -23.40
N SER A 437 -54.00 4.88 -22.11
CA SER A 437 -55.07 4.65 -21.15
C SER A 437 -56.01 5.86 -21.14
N ALA A 438 -57.32 5.62 -21.05
CA ALA A 438 -58.39 6.61 -21.14
C ALA A 438 -58.31 7.78 -20.14
N ALA A 439 -57.33 7.79 -19.24
CA ALA A 439 -57.11 8.85 -18.25
C ALA A 439 -56.27 10.03 -18.77
N GLU A 440 -55.47 9.88 -19.83
CA GLU A 440 -54.60 10.96 -20.35
C GLU A 440 -55.21 11.74 -21.53
N ALA A 441 -56.46 11.42 -21.91
CA ALA A 441 -57.14 12.03 -23.06
C ALA A 441 -58.01 13.25 -22.74
N GLU A 442 -58.16 13.63 -21.46
CA GLU A 442 -59.03 14.74 -21.05
C GLU A 442 -58.35 16.12 -20.89
N GLU A 443 -57.01 16.21 -20.99
CA GLU A 443 -56.28 17.47 -20.74
C GLU A 443 -55.54 18.08 -21.95
N ALA A 444 -55.77 17.63 -23.19
CA ALA A 444 -55.13 18.21 -24.37
C ALA A 444 -56.07 19.12 -25.18
N ASN A 445 -55.67 20.38 -25.37
CA ASN A 445 -56.39 21.40 -26.16
C ASN A 445 -56.54 21.01 -27.64
N ASP A 446 -57.66 21.42 -28.25
CA ASP A 446 -58.07 21.08 -29.63
C ASP A 446 -57.11 21.54 -30.75
N VAL A 447 -56.03 22.25 -30.44
CA VAL A 447 -54.99 22.67 -31.41
C VAL A 447 -53.92 21.58 -31.61
N GLU A 448 -53.74 20.65 -30.66
CA GLU A 448 -52.77 19.54 -30.80
C GLU A 448 -53.35 18.33 -31.54
N ARG A 449 -54.67 18.28 -31.74
CA ARG A 449 -55.33 17.18 -32.48
C ARG A 449 -55.02 17.19 -33.98
N ASP A 450 -54.79 18.36 -34.58
CA ASP A 450 -54.50 18.49 -36.01
C ASP A 450 -53.02 18.26 -36.36
N ALA A 451 -52.11 18.39 -35.39
CA ALA A 451 -50.69 18.04 -35.57
C ALA A 451 -50.44 16.51 -35.50
N ALA A 452 -51.38 15.75 -34.94
CA ALA A 452 -51.27 14.30 -34.73
C ALA A 452 -51.49 13.45 -36.01
N HIS A 453 -51.83 14.06 -37.14
CA HIS A 453 -52.16 13.34 -38.39
C HIS A 453 -51.02 13.17 -39.41
N LEU A 454 -49.80 13.63 -39.09
CA LEU A 454 -48.61 13.43 -39.94
C LEU A 454 -47.64 12.41 -39.32
N VAL A 455 -47.80 11.14 -39.72
CA VAL A 455 -46.85 10.02 -39.56
C VAL A 455 -46.61 9.58 -38.10
N GLY A 456 -46.97 8.32 -37.80
CA GLY A 456 -46.92 7.76 -36.45
C GLY A 456 -45.61 7.99 -35.70
N ALA A 457 -45.72 8.55 -34.49
CA ALA A 457 -44.62 8.76 -33.56
C ALA A 457 -43.93 7.43 -33.23
N GLN A 458 -42.73 7.22 -33.77
CA GLN A 458 -41.94 6.02 -33.51
C GLN A 458 -41.41 6.07 -32.07
N ARG A 459 -42.06 5.32 -31.18
CA ARG A 459 -41.69 5.22 -29.76
C ARG A 459 -40.46 4.33 -29.59
N MET A 460 -39.50 4.80 -28.80
CA MET A 460 -38.31 4.03 -28.44
C MET A 460 -38.60 3.12 -27.25
N ASP A 461 -38.10 1.88 -27.30
CA ASP A 461 -38.16 0.97 -26.15
C ASP A 461 -37.07 1.32 -25.12
N SER A 462 -37.46 2.07 -24.09
CA SER A 462 -36.54 2.55 -23.04
C SER A 462 -35.76 1.42 -22.35
N PRO A 463 -36.36 0.34 -21.84
CA PRO A 463 -35.61 -0.74 -21.20
C PRO A 463 -34.66 -1.49 -22.15
N ALA A 464 -34.99 -1.63 -23.43
CA ALA A 464 -34.07 -2.24 -24.41
C ALA A 464 -32.84 -1.35 -24.64
N CYS A 465 -33.02 -0.03 -24.76
CA CYS A 465 -31.91 0.91 -24.90
C CYS A 465 -31.00 0.90 -23.65
N GLN A 466 -31.58 0.84 -22.45
CA GLN A 466 -30.81 0.76 -21.20
C GLN A 466 -30.00 -0.55 -21.09
N LYS A 467 -30.55 -1.69 -21.54
CA LYS A 467 -29.83 -2.96 -21.60
C LYS A 467 -28.61 -2.89 -22.53
N LEU A 468 -28.72 -2.19 -23.65
CA LEU A 468 -27.58 -1.98 -24.55
C LEU A 468 -26.48 -1.13 -23.90
N VAL A 469 -26.85 -0.05 -23.20
CA VAL A 469 -25.89 0.77 -22.45
C VAL A 469 -25.18 -0.06 -21.37
N ARG A 470 -25.88 -0.94 -20.65
CA ARG A 470 -25.25 -1.91 -19.73
C ARG A 470 -24.30 -2.86 -20.43
N SER A 471 -24.70 -3.39 -21.60
CA SER A 471 -23.87 -4.29 -22.40
C SER A 471 -22.57 -3.61 -22.86
N PHE A 472 -22.63 -2.33 -23.21
CA PHE A 472 -21.46 -1.52 -23.56
C PHE A 472 -20.46 -1.47 -22.40
N TRP A 473 -20.89 -1.08 -21.20
CA TRP A 473 -20.00 -0.97 -20.04
C TRP A 473 -19.42 -2.31 -19.58
N ARG A 474 -20.19 -3.41 -19.67
CA ARG A 474 -19.67 -4.77 -19.43
C ARG A 474 -18.61 -5.17 -20.44
N SER A 475 -18.86 -4.92 -21.73
CA SER A 475 -17.91 -5.25 -22.79
C SER A 475 -16.63 -4.45 -22.63
N LEU A 476 -16.75 -3.15 -22.35
CA LEU A 476 -15.61 -2.27 -22.10
C LEU A 476 -14.79 -2.74 -20.89
N SER A 477 -15.45 -3.08 -19.77
CA SER A 477 -14.77 -3.65 -18.60
C SER A 477 -14.03 -4.94 -18.94
N SER A 478 -14.65 -5.83 -19.72
CA SER A 478 -14.01 -7.09 -20.14
C SER A 478 -12.76 -6.84 -21.00
N TYR A 479 -12.83 -5.95 -21.99
CA TYR A 479 -11.68 -5.67 -22.85
C TYR A 479 -10.53 -4.98 -22.09
N VAL A 480 -10.85 -4.06 -21.18
CA VAL A 480 -9.83 -3.40 -20.35
C VAL A 480 -9.17 -4.42 -19.41
N ASN A 481 -9.96 -5.30 -18.79
CA ASN A 481 -9.44 -6.38 -17.94
C ASN A 481 -8.62 -7.41 -18.72
N GLU A 482 -8.93 -7.67 -20.00
CA GLU A 482 -8.11 -8.52 -20.87
C GLU A 482 -6.72 -7.91 -21.10
N VAL A 483 -6.64 -6.59 -21.31
CA VAL A 483 -5.35 -5.89 -21.43
C VAL A 483 -4.58 -5.91 -20.11
N VAL A 484 -5.25 -5.71 -18.97
CA VAL A 484 -4.61 -5.80 -17.65
C VAL A 484 -4.12 -7.23 -17.38
N ALA A 485 -4.90 -8.25 -17.72
CA ALA A 485 -4.50 -9.65 -17.60
C ALA A 485 -3.31 -9.99 -18.50
N GLU A 486 -3.23 -9.38 -19.68
CA GLU A 486 -2.08 -9.53 -20.57
C GLU A 486 -0.79 -8.93 -19.98
N VAL A 487 -0.89 -7.76 -19.33
CA VAL A 487 0.23 -7.14 -18.59
C VAL A 487 0.64 -8.03 -17.39
N ALA A 488 -0.32 -8.66 -16.72
CA ALA A 488 -0.05 -9.55 -15.58
C ALA A 488 0.48 -10.94 -15.97
N ALA A 489 0.38 -11.34 -17.24
CA ALA A 489 0.70 -12.69 -17.70
C ALA A 489 2.20 -13.06 -17.58
N MET A 490 2.47 -14.33 -17.28
CA MET A 490 3.83 -14.88 -17.21
C MET A 490 4.01 -15.99 -18.27
N PRO A 491 5.12 -15.98 -19.04
CA PRO A 491 6.22 -15.01 -19.02
C PRO A 491 5.82 -13.62 -19.56
N PRO A 492 6.48 -12.53 -19.11
CA PRO A 492 6.15 -11.17 -19.52
C PRO A 492 6.36 -11.00 -21.03
N ARG A 493 5.37 -10.41 -21.72
CA ARG A 493 5.41 -10.29 -23.18
C ARG A 493 6.37 -9.19 -23.64
N ALA A 494 7.23 -9.53 -24.60
CA ALA A 494 8.29 -8.63 -25.08
C ALA A 494 7.77 -7.34 -25.72
N HIS A 495 6.61 -7.38 -26.37
CA HIS A 495 6.01 -6.18 -26.98
C HIS A 495 5.46 -5.17 -25.98
N LEU A 496 5.20 -5.55 -24.74
CA LEU A 496 4.73 -4.63 -23.70
C LEU A 496 5.88 -4.04 -22.89
N TYR A 497 6.81 -4.90 -22.45
CA TYR A 497 7.86 -4.52 -21.51
C TYR A 497 9.19 -4.15 -22.17
N GLY A 498 9.35 -4.39 -23.47
CA GLY A 498 10.53 -4.00 -24.25
C GLY A 498 11.83 -4.50 -23.62
N ARG A 499 12.67 -3.55 -23.18
CA ARG A 499 13.96 -3.82 -22.53
C ARG A 499 13.88 -4.37 -21.11
N TYR A 500 12.74 -4.21 -20.42
CA TYR A 500 12.59 -4.56 -19.00
C TYR A 500 12.06 -5.97 -18.74
N VAL A 501 11.87 -6.79 -19.78
CA VAL A 501 11.33 -8.15 -19.70
C VAL A 501 12.10 -9.02 -18.70
N ALA A 502 13.44 -8.98 -18.76
CA ALA A 502 14.30 -9.76 -17.87
C ALA A 502 14.22 -9.31 -16.41
N LEU A 503 14.07 -8.00 -16.17
CA LEU A 503 13.96 -7.41 -14.84
C LEU A 503 12.67 -7.84 -14.15
N ILE A 504 11.55 -7.79 -14.88
CA ILE A 504 10.22 -8.09 -14.35
C ILE A 504 10.01 -9.60 -14.17
N ALA A 505 10.67 -10.41 -14.99
CA ALA A 505 10.67 -11.86 -14.82
C ALA A 505 11.37 -12.29 -13.52
N GLN A 506 12.37 -11.53 -13.06
CA GLN A 506 13.18 -11.86 -11.90
C GLN A 506 12.72 -11.17 -10.60
N ASP A 507 11.97 -10.07 -10.68
CA ASP A 507 11.55 -9.28 -9.51
C ASP A 507 10.01 -9.25 -9.36
N PRO A 508 9.43 -10.10 -8.48
CA PRO A 508 7.97 -10.22 -8.33
C PRO A 508 7.33 -8.98 -7.68
N THR A 509 8.04 -8.29 -6.79
CA THR A 509 7.58 -7.07 -6.11
C THR A 509 7.53 -5.87 -7.03
N THR A 510 8.59 -5.66 -7.84
CA THR A 510 8.58 -4.61 -8.87
C THR A 510 7.46 -4.89 -9.87
N ARG A 511 7.25 -6.15 -10.27
CA ARG A 511 6.17 -6.55 -11.18
C ARG A 511 4.78 -6.15 -10.64
N LEU A 512 4.49 -6.49 -9.38
CA LEU A 512 3.19 -6.15 -8.76
C LEU A 512 3.01 -4.63 -8.68
N ASN A 513 4.05 -3.90 -8.31
CA ASN A 513 3.97 -2.44 -8.23
C ASN A 513 3.76 -1.79 -9.60
N VAL A 514 4.46 -2.27 -10.63
CA VAL A 514 4.23 -1.84 -12.03
C VAL A 514 2.80 -2.13 -12.47
N LEU A 515 2.26 -3.32 -12.15
CA LEU A 515 0.90 -3.69 -12.50
C LEU A 515 -0.12 -2.74 -11.86
N ASN A 516 0.05 -2.36 -10.59
CA ASN A 516 -0.85 -1.42 -9.91
C ASN A 516 -0.82 -0.04 -10.59
N ILE A 517 0.37 0.51 -10.81
CA ILE A 517 0.54 1.82 -11.47
C ILE A 517 -0.05 1.81 -12.89
N VAL A 518 0.18 0.74 -13.65
CA VAL A 518 -0.35 0.59 -15.00
C VAL A 518 -1.88 0.47 -14.97
N THR A 519 -2.45 -0.31 -14.05
CA THR A 519 -3.91 -0.49 -13.94
C THR A 519 -4.61 0.83 -13.63
N ASP A 520 -4.07 1.61 -12.67
CA ASP A 520 -4.60 2.92 -12.31
C ASP A 520 -4.49 3.90 -13.49
N ALA A 521 -3.36 3.92 -14.17
CA ALA A 521 -3.14 4.78 -15.32
C ALA A 521 -4.05 4.41 -16.51
N LEU A 522 -4.24 3.11 -16.78
CA LEU A 522 -5.16 2.64 -17.82
C LEU A 522 -6.61 3.03 -17.50
N PHE A 523 -7.04 2.89 -16.25
CA PHE A 523 -8.35 3.34 -15.81
C PHE A 523 -8.55 4.85 -16.05
N GLN A 524 -7.57 5.68 -15.64
CA GLN A 524 -7.62 7.13 -15.88
C GLN A 524 -7.62 7.48 -17.37
N LYS A 525 -6.87 6.75 -18.20
CA LYS A 525 -6.87 6.93 -19.65
C LYS A 525 -8.24 6.62 -20.26
N VAL A 526 -8.89 5.53 -19.87
CA VAL A 526 -10.25 5.20 -20.29
C VAL A 526 -11.23 6.29 -19.84
N LYS A 527 -11.17 6.71 -18.57
CA LYS A 527 -11.99 7.81 -18.03
C LYS A 527 -11.81 9.08 -18.84
N SER A 528 -10.57 9.51 -19.09
CA SER A 528 -10.27 10.72 -19.87
C SER A 528 -10.78 10.65 -21.32
N ARG A 529 -10.70 9.47 -21.95
CA ARG A 529 -11.21 9.27 -23.32
C ARG A 529 -12.73 9.37 -23.36
N VAL A 530 -13.43 8.75 -22.43
CA VAL A 530 -14.91 8.80 -22.37
C VAL A 530 -15.39 10.21 -22.02
N VAL A 531 -14.70 10.92 -21.11
CA VAL A 531 -14.97 12.34 -20.82
C VAL A 531 -14.82 13.20 -22.09
N SER A 532 -13.72 13.03 -22.83
CA SER A 532 -13.52 13.75 -24.10
C SER A 532 -14.60 13.44 -25.14
N MET A 533 -15.11 12.19 -25.18
CA MET A 533 -16.22 11.81 -26.04
C MET A 533 -17.55 12.43 -25.59
N ALA A 534 -17.75 12.61 -24.28
CA ALA A 534 -18.92 13.27 -23.71
C ALA A 534 -18.90 14.78 -23.95
N ASP A 535 -17.74 15.45 -23.80
CA ASP A 535 -17.58 16.87 -24.14
C ASP A 535 -17.94 17.16 -25.60
N SER A 536 -17.61 16.22 -26.49
CA SER A 536 -17.98 16.22 -27.91
C SER A 536 -19.19 15.31 -28.21
N ALA A 537 -20.14 15.18 -27.27
CA ALA A 537 -21.29 14.27 -27.39
C ALA A 537 -22.06 14.46 -28.70
N CYS A 538 -22.26 15.70 -29.15
CA CYS A 538 -22.95 15.99 -30.41
C CYS A 538 -22.24 15.33 -31.61
N ASP A 539 -20.91 15.43 -31.68
CA ASP A 539 -20.11 14.88 -32.78
C ASP A 539 -19.99 13.36 -32.68
N THR A 540 -19.89 12.80 -31.47
CA THR A 540 -19.83 11.34 -31.28
C THR A 540 -21.16 10.66 -31.61
N MET A 541 -22.29 11.26 -31.21
CA MET A 541 -23.62 10.82 -31.63
C MET A 541 -23.78 10.92 -33.15
N HIS A 542 -23.35 12.04 -33.75
CA HIS A 542 -23.45 12.28 -35.18
C HIS A 542 -22.59 11.30 -36.00
N ALA A 543 -21.38 10.99 -35.56
CA ALA A 543 -20.53 9.97 -36.17
C ALA A 543 -21.18 8.58 -36.09
N GLY A 544 -21.86 8.27 -34.98
CA GLY A 544 -22.66 7.06 -34.84
C GLY A 544 -23.84 7.01 -35.83
N PHE A 545 -24.54 8.13 -35.99
CA PHE A 545 -25.63 8.31 -36.95
C PHE A 545 -25.15 8.13 -38.41
N GLU A 546 -24.09 8.83 -38.79
CA GLU A 546 -23.52 8.76 -40.14
C GLU A 546 -23.05 7.34 -40.46
N ARG A 547 -22.35 6.67 -39.53
CA ARG A 547 -21.95 5.27 -39.67
C ARG A 547 -23.15 4.34 -39.82
N SER A 548 -24.25 4.64 -39.11
CA SER A 548 -25.48 3.86 -39.16
C SER A 548 -26.27 4.05 -40.47
N LEU A 549 -26.17 5.23 -41.08
CA LEU A 549 -26.73 5.49 -42.41
C LEU A 549 -25.88 4.86 -43.52
N THR A 550 -24.56 4.96 -43.42
CA THR A 550 -23.61 4.60 -44.49
C THR A 550 -23.15 3.15 -44.43
N HIS A 551 -23.33 2.44 -43.31
CA HIS A 551 -22.98 1.02 -43.18
C HIS A 551 -24.15 0.21 -42.62
N ASN A 552 -24.28 -1.02 -43.10
CA ASN A 552 -25.20 -2.01 -42.52
C ASN A 552 -24.63 -2.58 -41.21
N SER A 553 -25.45 -3.33 -40.48
CA SER A 553 -25.04 -4.10 -39.28
C SER A 553 -23.86 -5.05 -39.53
N ASP A 554 -23.65 -5.43 -40.80
CA ASP A 554 -22.60 -6.35 -41.24
C ASP A 554 -21.30 -5.61 -41.65
N GLY A 555 -21.28 -4.28 -41.56
CA GLY A 555 -20.13 -3.44 -41.89
C GLY A 555 -20.00 -3.08 -43.37
N THR A 556 -20.83 -3.67 -44.25
CA THR A 556 -20.87 -3.34 -45.68
C THR A 556 -21.41 -1.92 -45.91
N ALA A 557 -20.82 -1.18 -46.85
CA ALA A 557 -21.31 0.14 -47.25
C ALA A 557 -22.74 0.06 -47.79
N ARG A 558 -23.62 0.93 -47.30
CA ARG A 558 -25.02 1.06 -47.66
C ARG A 558 -25.20 2.25 -48.60
N PHE A 559 -25.74 1.98 -49.78
CA PHE A 559 -26.12 3.00 -50.75
C PHE A 559 -27.64 2.99 -50.89
N PHE A 560 -28.24 4.17 -51.00
CA PHE A 560 -29.69 4.32 -51.18
C PHE A 560 -29.99 4.65 -52.64
N ALA A 561 -30.81 3.81 -53.29
CA ALA A 561 -31.27 4.07 -54.65
C ALA A 561 -32.51 4.99 -54.69
N THR A 562 -33.25 5.07 -53.57
CA THR A 562 -34.51 5.81 -53.48
C THR A 562 -34.56 6.77 -52.30
N THR A 563 -35.24 7.91 -52.48
CA THR A 563 -35.48 8.89 -51.40
C THR A 563 -36.33 8.29 -50.27
N LYS A 564 -37.30 7.42 -50.62
CA LYS A 564 -38.14 6.70 -49.65
C LYS A 564 -37.35 5.68 -48.82
N GLY A 565 -36.40 4.96 -49.42
CA GLY A 565 -35.52 4.02 -48.72
C GLY A 565 -34.61 4.72 -47.71
N LEU A 566 -34.07 5.87 -48.08
CA LEU A 566 -33.29 6.73 -47.17
C LEU A 566 -34.15 7.22 -45.99
N GLN A 567 -35.32 7.80 -46.26
CA GLN A 567 -36.23 8.28 -45.22
C GLN A 567 -36.67 7.19 -44.23
N LYS A 568 -36.80 5.94 -44.69
CA LYS A 568 -37.14 4.80 -43.82
C LYS A 568 -35.99 4.39 -42.88
N ALA A 569 -34.73 4.63 -43.27
CA ALA A 569 -33.56 4.26 -42.49
C ALA A 569 -33.13 5.33 -41.46
N VAL A 570 -33.49 6.59 -41.70
CA VAL A 570 -33.12 7.74 -40.84
C VAL A 570 -33.52 7.54 -39.38
N PRO A 571 -34.76 7.12 -39.03
CA PRO A 571 -35.13 7.02 -37.62
C PRO A 571 -34.33 5.96 -36.85
N ALA A 572 -34.03 4.82 -37.47
CA ALA A 572 -33.20 3.77 -36.85
C ALA A 572 -31.75 4.24 -36.66
N ALA A 573 -31.23 5.03 -37.60
CA ALA A 573 -29.92 5.66 -37.45
C ALA A 573 -29.94 6.73 -36.33
N MET A 574 -31.01 7.53 -36.22
CA MET A 574 -31.17 8.53 -35.16
C MET A 574 -31.21 7.88 -33.78
N GLN A 575 -31.95 6.78 -33.64
CA GLN A 575 -32.00 5.96 -32.43
C GLN A 575 -30.61 5.48 -32.02
N ALA A 576 -29.79 5.01 -32.97
CA ALA A 576 -28.43 4.57 -32.66
C ALA A 576 -27.55 5.67 -32.05
N GLY A 577 -27.63 6.91 -32.56
CA GLY A 577 -26.92 8.05 -31.96
C GLY A 577 -27.46 8.43 -30.58
N VAL A 578 -28.78 8.35 -30.36
CA VAL A 578 -29.39 8.64 -29.05
C VAL A 578 -29.03 7.59 -27.98
N VAL A 579 -28.84 6.34 -28.37
CA VAL A 579 -28.33 5.28 -27.47
C VAL A 579 -26.87 5.55 -27.07
N VAL A 580 -26.04 6.10 -27.98
CA VAL A 580 -24.67 6.54 -27.65
C VAL A 580 -24.68 7.63 -26.57
N LEU A 581 -25.62 8.58 -26.62
CA LEU A 581 -25.79 9.59 -25.56
C LEU A 581 -26.01 8.96 -24.18
N GLY A 582 -26.78 7.87 -24.11
CA GLY A 582 -27.01 7.10 -22.89
C GLY A 582 -25.75 6.47 -22.32
N SER A 583 -24.81 6.07 -23.17
CA SER A 583 -23.50 5.55 -22.75
C SER A 583 -22.53 6.63 -22.28
N LEU A 584 -22.69 7.88 -22.72
CA LEU A 584 -21.82 9.01 -22.39
C LEU A 584 -22.33 9.89 -21.25
N PHE A 585 -23.49 9.57 -20.69
CA PHE A 585 -24.11 10.32 -19.62
C PHE A 585 -23.42 10.10 -18.25
N TYR A 586 -23.11 8.85 -17.92
CA TYR A 586 -22.61 8.45 -16.60
C TYR A 586 -21.50 7.41 -16.75
N PHE A 587 -20.36 7.64 -16.08
CA PHE A 587 -19.19 6.76 -16.08
C PHE A 587 -19.37 5.64 -15.06
N ARG A 588 -19.38 4.37 -15.50
CA ARG A 588 -19.79 3.22 -14.66
C ARG A 588 -18.66 2.27 -14.25
N LEU A 589 -17.41 2.57 -14.60
CA LEU A 589 -16.28 1.75 -14.16
C LEU A 589 -15.78 2.24 -12.81
N LYS A 590 -15.54 1.31 -11.88
CA LYS A 590 -14.99 1.60 -10.56
C LYS A 590 -13.64 0.92 -10.40
N LEU A 591 -12.78 1.56 -9.61
CA LEU A 591 -11.49 1.04 -9.19
C LEU A 591 -11.64 0.54 -7.75
N VAL A 592 -11.61 -0.78 -7.55
CA VAL A 592 -11.85 -1.43 -6.25
C VAL A 592 -10.54 -2.01 -5.73
N ALA A 593 -10.21 -1.78 -4.46
CA ALA A 593 -9.08 -2.42 -3.81
C ALA A 593 -9.32 -3.94 -3.72
N ALA A 594 -8.36 -4.74 -4.16
CA ALA A 594 -8.50 -6.19 -4.26
C ALA A 594 -8.51 -6.91 -2.90
N GLY A 595 -8.29 -6.19 -1.78
CA GLY A 595 -8.00 -6.76 -0.47
C GLY A 595 -9.10 -6.74 0.60
N ALA A 596 -10.37 -6.42 0.27
CA ALA A 596 -11.42 -6.30 1.29
C ALA A 596 -12.40 -7.50 1.39
N ASP A 597 -12.63 -8.27 0.31
CA ASP A 597 -13.75 -9.22 0.25
C ASP A 597 -13.40 -10.69 -0.11
N ASP A 598 -12.10 -11.04 -0.29
CA ASP A 598 -11.70 -12.39 -0.72
C ASP A 598 -10.86 -13.16 0.31
N ASP A 599 -11.24 -13.07 1.60
CA ASP A 599 -10.80 -14.03 2.63
C ASP A 599 -11.60 -15.35 2.57
N GLY A 600 -12.44 -15.55 1.54
CA GLY A 600 -13.45 -16.60 1.50
C GLY A 600 -13.15 -17.81 0.61
N ILE A 601 -12.80 -17.64 -0.66
CA ILE A 601 -12.91 -18.77 -1.63
C ILE A 601 -11.87 -18.65 -2.74
N GLY A 602 -10.62 -19.01 -2.46
CA GLY A 602 -9.59 -19.05 -3.51
C GLY A 602 -8.20 -19.53 -3.12
N ALA A 603 -8.00 -20.14 -1.96
CA ALA A 603 -6.67 -20.52 -1.44
C ALA A 603 -6.03 -21.77 -2.09
N ASP A 604 -6.64 -22.38 -3.13
CA ASP A 604 -6.29 -23.76 -3.53
C ASP A 604 -5.71 -23.95 -4.95
N VAL A 605 -5.21 -22.92 -5.64
CA VAL A 605 -4.44 -23.15 -6.89
C VAL A 605 -3.28 -22.17 -7.09
N ALA A 606 -2.27 -22.23 -6.21
CA ALA A 606 -0.85 -22.02 -6.57
C ALA A 606 0.02 -22.34 -5.35
N GLY A 607 0.65 -23.52 -5.36
CA GLY A 607 1.55 -23.96 -4.30
C GLY A 607 2.74 -23.03 -4.06
N THR A 608 3.24 -23.07 -2.83
CA THR A 608 4.43 -22.39 -2.28
C THR A 608 4.28 -20.88 -2.02
N ALA A 609 3.56 -20.53 -0.95
CA ALA A 609 3.73 -19.23 -0.30
C ALA A 609 5.12 -19.17 0.35
N LEU A 610 6.13 -18.76 -0.44
CA LEU A 610 7.40 -18.26 0.09
C LEU A 610 7.11 -17.15 1.13
N PRO A 611 7.92 -17.00 2.19
CA PRO A 611 7.80 -15.87 3.10
C PRO A 611 7.93 -14.57 2.28
N GLN A 612 6.81 -13.92 2.03
CA GLN A 612 6.75 -12.71 1.20
C GLN A 612 7.36 -11.56 1.98
N SER A 613 8.24 -10.80 1.32
CA SER A 613 8.89 -9.64 1.92
C SER A 613 7.88 -8.59 2.35
N ARG A 614 8.25 -7.77 3.35
CA ARG A 614 7.36 -6.76 3.95
C ARG A 614 6.91 -5.72 2.92
N SER A 615 7.81 -5.35 2.01
CA SER A 615 7.52 -4.49 0.86
C SER A 615 6.47 -5.13 -0.08
N ALA A 616 6.55 -6.44 -0.32
CA ALA A 616 5.58 -7.17 -1.14
C ALA A 616 4.17 -7.14 -0.56
N ARG A 617 4.02 -7.20 0.77
CA ARG A 617 2.71 -7.15 1.44
C ARG A 617 2.05 -5.78 1.22
N ARG A 618 2.80 -4.69 1.35
CA ARG A 618 2.27 -3.34 1.14
C ARG A 618 1.83 -3.12 -0.31
N VAL A 619 2.65 -3.56 -1.28
CA VAL A 619 2.29 -3.47 -2.70
C VAL A 619 1.03 -4.28 -3.04
N ARG A 620 0.77 -5.41 -2.35
CA ARG A 620 -0.48 -6.17 -2.54
C ARG A 620 -1.70 -5.46 -1.96
N HIS A 621 -1.55 -4.80 -0.82
CA HIS A 621 -2.64 -4.02 -0.25
C HIS A 621 -3.08 -2.89 -1.20
N ASP A 622 -2.13 -2.32 -1.94
CA ASP A 622 -2.38 -1.27 -2.94
C ASP A 622 -2.89 -1.83 -4.30
N GLN A 623 -3.24 -3.11 -4.39
CA GLN A 623 -3.70 -3.71 -5.63
C GLN A 623 -5.14 -3.29 -5.95
N HIS A 624 -5.34 -2.70 -7.13
CA HIS A 624 -6.66 -2.31 -7.61
C HIS A 624 -7.15 -3.21 -8.75
N ARG A 625 -8.47 -3.39 -8.83
CA ARG A 625 -9.16 -4.08 -9.93
C ARG A 625 -10.23 -3.18 -10.55
N ILE A 626 -10.32 -3.20 -11.86
CA ILE A 626 -11.33 -2.45 -12.62
C ILE A 626 -12.59 -3.31 -12.71
N VAL A 627 -13.67 -2.86 -12.08
CA VAL A 627 -14.94 -3.59 -12.01
C VAL A 627 -16.07 -2.72 -12.55
N PHE A 628 -16.97 -3.35 -13.29
CA PHE A 628 -18.29 -2.81 -13.57
C PHE A 628 -19.26 -3.32 -12.50
N SER A 629 -19.61 -2.45 -11.55
CA SER A 629 -20.57 -2.75 -10.48
C SER A 629 -21.52 -1.56 -10.29
N ASP A 630 -22.80 -1.79 -10.57
CA ASP A 630 -23.87 -0.81 -10.34
C ASP A 630 -24.38 -0.96 -8.89
N ASN A 631 -24.44 0.14 -8.13
CA ASN A 631 -25.21 0.20 -6.88
C ASN A 631 -26.72 0.23 -7.18
N ASP A 632 -27.58 -0.04 -6.20
CA ASP A 632 -29.05 -0.06 -6.39
C ASP A 632 -29.58 1.26 -7.00
N ALA A 633 -29.06 2.41 -6.57
CA ALA A 633 -29.37 3.71 -7.18
C ALA A 633 -28.80 3.88 -8.60
N GLU A 634 -27.56 3.44 -8.84
CA GLU A 634 -26.92 3.51 -10.17
C GLU A 634 -27.61 2.60 -11.19
N ALA A 635 -28.21 1.50 -10.72
CA ALA A 635 -29.01 0.59 -11.54
C ALA A 635 -30.30 1.27 -12.03
N ALA A 636 -30.86 2.24 -11.30
CA ALA A 636 -31.99 3.06 -11.72
C ALA A 636 -31.58 4.32 -12.50
N PHE A 637 -30.32 4.74 -12.43
CA PHE A 637 -29.80 5.99 -13.01
C PHE A 637 -29.51 5.91 -14.52
N TYR A 638 -30.55 5.68 -15.33
CA TYR A 638 -30.46 5.65 -16.79
C TYR A 638 -31.36 6.72 -17.43
N LEU A 639 -31.01 7.17 -18.63
CA LEU A 639 -31.90 8.01 -19.42
C LEU A 639 -33.18 7.24 -19.78
N SER A 640 -34.32 7.94 -19.74
CA SER A 640 -35.58 7.41 -20.22
C SER A 640 -35.93 8.00 -21.58
N TYR A 641 -36.27 7.11 -22.52
CA TYR A 641 -36.52 7.43 -23.92
C TYR A 641 -38.02 7.34 -24.20
N SER A 642 -38.59 8.32 -24.91
CA SER A 642 -40.01 8.33 -25.27
C SER A 642 -40.21 8.35 -26.79
N THR A 643 -39.95 9.49 -27.43
CA THR A 643 -40.00 9.65 -28.89
C THR A 643 -38.70 10.24 -29.41
N LEU A 644 -38.39 10.04 -30.69
CA LEU A 644 -37.26 10.69 -31.37
C LEU A 644 -37.45 12.21 -31.54
N ASP A 645 -38.63 12.75 -31.22
CA ASP A 645 -38.91 14.18 -31.31
C ASP A 645 -38.60 14.93 -30.01
N THR A 646 -38.50 14.22 -28.90
CA THR A 646 -38.29 14.80 -27.57
C THR A 646 -36.92 14.40 -27.02
N ALA A 647 -36.27 15.30 -26.29
CA ALA A 647 -35.01 14.99 -25.65
C ALA A 647 -35.21 13.89 -24.59
N PRO A 648 -34.22 12.98 -24.40
CA PRO A 648 -34.31 11.95 -23.38
C PRO A 648 -34.41 12.58 -21.98
N LYS A 649 -35.28 12.02 -21.14
CA LYS A 649 -35.53 12.57 -19.80
C LYS A 649 -34.43 12.13 -18.83
N TYR A 650 -33.97 13.09 -18.03
CA TYR A 650 -33.00 12.88 -16.96
C TYR A 650 -33.67 12.23 -15.73
N PRO A 651 -33.05 11.22 -15.09
CA PRO A 651 -33.59 10.60 -13.89
C PRO A 651 -33.40 11.51 -12.66
N TYR A 652 -34.46 12.23 -12.25
CA TYR A 652 -34.46 13.05 -11.03
C TYR A 652 -34.81 12.28 -9.76
N ASP A 653 -35.45 11.12 -9.92
CA ASP A 653 -35.99 10.33 -8.82
C ASP A 653 -34.91 9.52 -8.08
N VAL A 654 -33.64 9.65 -8.51
CA VAL A 654 -32.49 8.95 -7.94
C VAL A 654 -31.62 9.94 -7.17
N PRO A 655 -31.35 9.72 -5.87
CA PRO A 655 -30.51 10.62 -5.09
C PRO A 655 -29.06 10.60 -5.60
N VAL A 656 -28.46 11.78 -5.71
CA VAL A 656 -27.04 11.97 -6.09
C VAL A 656 -26.26 12.35 -4.84
N THR A 657 -25.21 11.59 -4.52
CA THR A 657 -24.37 11.80 -3.33
C THR A 657 -22.98 12.29 -3.74
N SER A 658 -22.41 13.19 -2.93
CA SER A 658 -21.00 13.60 -3.04
C SER A 658 -20.09 12.54 -2.41
N ALA A 659 -18.88 12.38 -2.96
CA ALA A 659 -17.92 11.35 -2.56
C ALA A 659 -17.49 11.43 -1.07
N ASP A 660 -17.74 12.55 -0.38
CA ASP A 660 -17.33 12.82 1.01
C ASP A 660 -18.41 12.52 2.08
N CYS A 661 -19.58 12.00 1.68
CA CYS A 661 -20.67 11.72 2.63
C CYS A 661 -20.60 10.26 3.12
N GLU A 662 -20.02 10.04 4.31
CA GLU A 662 -20.07 8.77 5.05
C GLU A 662 -21.47 8.52 5.66
N GLY A 663 -22.47 8.28 4.82
CA GLY A 663 -23.83 7.92 5.24
C GLY A 663 -24.40 6.77 4.41
N GLU A 664 -25.17 5.88 5.05
CA GLU A 664 -25.73 4.62 4.52
C GLU A 664 -26.70 4.76 3.31
N GLU A 665 -26.93 5.96 2.77
CA GLU A 665 -27.77 6.15 1.59
C GLU A 665 -26.92 6.09 0.30
N ALA A 666 -26.85 4.89 -0.28
CA ALA A 666 -26.13 4.63 -1.53
C ALA A 666 -26.79 5.32 -2.76
N GLY A 667 -26.57 6.63 -2.91
CA GLY A 667 -26.94 7.40 -4.10
C GLY A 667 -25.96 7.23 -5.28
N ALA A 668 -26.30 7.82 -6.43
CA ALA A 668 -25.42 7.89 -7.59
C ALA A 668 -24.27 8.87 -7.34
N VAL A 669 -23.02 8.44 -7.59
CA VAL A 669 -21.82 9.25 -7.30
C VAL A 669 -21.70 10.45 -8.25
N ALA A 670 -21.65 11.67 -7.68
CA ALA A 670 -21.57 12.92 -8.44
C ALA A 670 -20.37 13.00 -9.40
N ASP A 671 -19.18 12.54 -8.97
CA ASP A 671 -17.93 12.55 -9.76
C ASP A 671 -17.95 11.66 -11.01
N CYS A 672 -18.96 10.79 -11.11
CA CYS A 672 -19.15 9.89 -12.25
C CYS A 672 -20.15 10.45 -13.29
N ILE A 673 -20.83 11.56 -12.99
CA ILE A 673 -21.75 12.22 -13.93
C ILE A 673 -20.91 13.00 -14.96
N LEU A 674 -21.02 12.60 -16.23
CA LEU A 674 -20.24 13.22 -17.32
C LEU A 674 -20.99 14.37 -17.98
N LEU A 675 -22.32 14.25 -18.11
CA LEU A 675 -23.16 15.26 -18.74
C LEU A 675 -24.26 15.73 -17.79
N SER A 676 -24.30 17.04 -17.56
CA SER A 676 -25.42 17.66 -16.84
C SER A 676 -26.69 17.65 -17.70
N GLN A 677 -27.85 17.77 -17.06
CA GLN A 677 -29.14 17.80 -17.75
C GLN A 677 -29.19 18.85 -18.88
N GLN A 678 -28.71 20.07 -18.62
CA GLN A 678 -28.66 21.13 -19.63
C GLN A 678 -27.75 20.77 -20.81
N ALA A 679 -26.63 20.09 -20.53
CA ALA A 679 -25.71 19.63 -21.56
C ALA A 679 -26.34 18.52 -22.43
N ILE A 680 -27.13 17.62 -21.86
CA ILE A 680 -27.84 16.55 -22.59
C ILE A 680 -28.87 17.15 -23.56
N VAL A 681 -29.72 18.06 -23.09
CA VAL A 681 -30.73 18.72 -23.93
C VAL A 681 -30.06 19.50 -25.07
N ARG A 682 -29.02 20.28 -24.75
CA ARG A 682 -28.26 21.04 -25.74
C ARG A 682 -27.56 20.14 -26.76
N ALA A 683 -26.92 19.06 -26.32
CA ALA A 683 -26.25 18.12 -27.21
C ALA A 683 -27.25 17.43 -28.15
N TYR A 684 -28.44 17.08 -27.63
CA TYR A 684 -29.52 16.48 -28.40
C TYR A 684 -30.09 17.41 -29.47
N GLU A 685 -30.37 18.67 -29.13
CA GLU A 685 -30.87 19.67 -30.10
C GLU A 685 -29.87 19.92 -31.23
N LEU A 686 -28.60 20.11 -30.89
CA LEU A 686 -27.53 20.28 -31.89
C LEU A 686 -27.36 19.03 -32.76
N TYR A 687 -27.45 17.85 -32.16
CA TYR A 687 -27.40 16.57 -32.88
C TYR A 687 -28.55 16.44 -33.87
N ARG A 688 -29.78 16.78 -33.46
CA ARG A 688 -30.96 16.76 -34.34
C ARG A 688 -30.77 17.67 -35.54
N GLN A 689 -30.33 18.92 -35.31
CA GLN A 689 -30.03 19.86 -36.40
C GLN A 689 -28.98 19.33 -37.38
N LYS A 690 -27.91 18.69 -36.88
CA LYS A 690 -26.88 18.05 -37.73
C LYS A 690 -27.42 16.84 -38.49
N CYS A 691 -28.28 16.03 -37.89
CA CYS A 691 -28.94 14.91 -38.57
C CYS A 691 -29.87 15.41 -39.69
N ASP A 692 -30.66 16.45 -39.44
CA ASP A 692 -31.53 17.04 -40.45
C ASP A 692 -30.72 17.62 -41.61
N PHE A 693 -29.60 18.29 -41.31
CA PHE A 693 -28.71 18.81 -42.34
C PHE A 693 -28.08 17.69 -43.20
N THR A 694 -27.54 16.65 -42.58
CA THR A 694 -26.89 15.53 -43.29
C THR A 694 -27.89 14.70 -44.08
N THR A 695 -29.09 14.47 -43.56
CA THR A 695 -30.15 13.79 -44.30
C THR A 695 -30.62 14.59 -45.50
N GLN A 696 -30.78 15.91 -45.39
CA GLN A 696 -31.07 16.78 -46.52
C GLN A 696 -29.96 16.76 -47.58
N LEU A 697 -28.69 16.74 -47.14
CA LEU A 697 -27.55 16.61 -48.06
C LEU A 697 -27.62 15.29 -48.82
N GLN A 698 -27.84 14.17 -48.13
CA GLN A 698 -27.97 12.85 -48.74
C GLN A 698 -29.19 12.78 -49.69
N LEU A 699 -30.33 13.35 -49.31
CA LEU A 699 -31.52 13.43 -50.17
C LEU A 699 -31.23 14.16 -51.48
N ARG A 700 -30.53 15.31 -51.42
CA ARG A 700 -30.11 16.06 -52.61
C ARG A 700 -29.19 15.23 -53.50
N THR A 701 -28.27 14.44 -52.94
CA THR A 701 -27.39 13.57 -53.73
C THR A 701 -28.16 12.45 -54.44
N VAL A 702 -29.14 11.85 -53.77
CA VAL A 702 -30.00 10.81 -54.36
C VAL A 702 -30.93 11.40 -55.44
N GLU A 703 -31.44 12.61 -55.24
CA GLU A 703 -32.26 13.32 -56.23
C GLU A 703 -31.45 13.73 -57.45
N ALA A 704 -30.23 14.24 -57.26
CA ALA A 704 -29.32 14.59 -58.35
C ALA A 704 -28.90 13.37 -59.18
N ALA A 705 -28.77 12.18 -58.57
CA ALA A 705 -28.53 10.93 -59.26
C ALA A 705 -29.70 10.49 -60.17
N LYS A 706 -30.90 11.05 -59.98
CA LYS A 706 -32.12 10.70 -60.73
C LYS A 706 -32.28 11.55 -62.00
N GLN A 707 -31.27 11.59 -62.86
CA GLN A 707 -31.42 12.16 -64.20
C GLN A 707 -32.22 11.20 -65.09
N ARG A 708 -33.54 11.40 -65.16
CA ARG A 708 -34.38 10.69 -66.14
C ARG A 708 -34.22 11.35 -67.50
N LEU A 709 -33.93 10.55 -68.53
CA LEU A 709 -34.08 10.98 -69.92
C LEU A 709 -35.53 11.49 -70.12
N PRO A 710 -35.76 12.60 -70.85
CA PRO A 710 -37.09 13.11 -71.08
C PRO A 710 -38.01 12.03 -71.65
N ALA A 711 -39.23 11.91 -71.13
CA ALA A 711 -40.15 10.82 -71.47
C ALA A 711 -40.51 10.73 -72.97
N TRP A 712 -40.28 11.80 -73.74
CA TRP A 712 -40.47 11.84 -75.20
C TRP A 712 -39.35 11.13 -75.99
N VAL A 713 -38.17 10.94 -75.41
CA VAL A 713 -37.01 10.31 -76.08
C VAL A 713 -37.28 8.84 -76.35
N ILE A 714 -37.96 8.14 -75.43
CA ILE A 714 -38.31 6.72 -75.57
C ILE A 714 -39.26 6.47 -76.75
N PRO A 715 -40.41 7.16 -76.88
CA PRO A 715 -41.27 7.03 -78.05
C PRO A 715 -40.61 7.54 -79.34
N ALA A 716 -39.76 8.58 -79.28
CA ALA A 716 -39.00 9.03 -80.45
C ALA A 716 -38.02 7.96 -80.96
N LEU A 717 -37.34 7.25 -80.06
CA LEU A 717 -36.46 6.11 -80.39
C LEU A 717 -37.25 4.95 -81.03
N PHE A 718 -38.44 4.64 -80.49
CA PHE A 718 -39.32 3.60 -81.03
C PHE A 718 -39.85 3.93 -82.42
N ILE A 719 -40.21 5.20 -82.67
CA ILE A 719 -40.73 5.66 -83.96
C ILE A 719 -39.62 5.70 -85.02
N LEU A 720 -38.43 6.24 -84.69
CA LEU A 720 -37.31 6.28 -85.63
C LEU A 720 -36.72 4.87 -85.91
N GLY A 721 -36.72 3.98 -84.93
CA GLY A 721 -36.15 2.64 -85.01
C GLY A 721 -37.11 1.54 -85.49
N TRP A 722 -38.35 1.89 -85.88
CA TRP A 722 -39.43 0.92 -86.13
C TRP A 722 -39.10 -0.12 -87.21
N ASN A 723 -38.39 0.27 -88.27
CA ASN A 723 -38.00 -0.64 -89.35
C ASN A 723 -36.94 -1.67 -88.91
N GLU A 724 -35.94 -1.24 -88.13
CA GLU A 724 -34.89 -2.11 -87.60
C GLU A 724 -35.45 -3.06 -86.51
N LEU A 725 -36.40 -2.57 -85.71
CA LEU A 725 -37.09 -3.37 -84.69
C LEU A 725 -37.87 -4.53 -85.31
N LEU A 726 -38.63 -4.28 -86.39
CA LEU A 726 -39.37 -5.32 -87.11
C LEU A 726 -38.43 -6.33 -87.76
N TYR A 727 -37.31 -5.89 -88.32
CA TYR A 727 -36.29 -6.78 -88.91
C TYR A 727 -35.71 -7.76 -87.89
N VAL A 728 -35.40 -7.28 -86.68
CA VAL A 728 -34.93 -8.09 -85.56
C VAL A 728 -36.01 -9.05 -85.05
N LEU A 729 -37.28 -8.63 -84.97
CA LEU A 729 -38.39 -9.47 -84.49
C LEU A 729 -38.75 -10.62 -85.45
N THR A 730 -38.57 -10.41 -86.75
CA THR A 730 -38.95 -11.40 -87.78
C THR A 730 -37.87 -12.48 -87.97
N SER A 731 -36.65 -12.24 -87.46
CA SER A 731 -35.52 -13.17 -87.60
C SER A 731 -35.24 -13.91 -86.27
N PRO A 732 -35.44 -15.24 -86.21
CA PRO A 732 -35.33 -15.99 -84.95
C PRO A 732 -33.93 -15.95 -84.33
N ALA A 733 -32.88 -15.83 -85.14
CA ALA A 733 -31.50 -15.76 -84.66
C ALA A 733 -31.13 -14.38 -84.06
N LEU A 734 -31.55 -13.27 -84.70
CA LEU A 734 -31.29 -11.93 -84.17
C LEU A 734 -32.17 -11.62 -82.95
N LEU A 735 -33.39 -12.18 -82.88
CA LEU A 735 -34.24 -12.08 -81.70
C LEU A 735 -33.55 -12.69 -80.47
N VAL A 736 -32.96 -13.89 -80.61
CA VAL A 736 -32.20 -14.52 -79.51
C VAL A 736 -30.98 -13.67 -79.13
N LEU A 737 -30.22 -13.16 -80.11
CA LEU A 737 -29.08 -12.28 -79.87
C LEU A 737 -29.51 -11.00 -79.10
N VAL A 738 -30.61 -10.37 -79.50
CA VAL A 738 -31.14 -9.17 -78.85
C VAL A 738 -31.70 -9.47 -77.47
N VAL A 739 -32.32 -10.62 -77.25
CA VAL A 739 -32.72 -11.07 -75.89
C VAL A 739 -31.49 -11.25 -75.00
N VAL A 740 -30.39 -11.82 -75.52
CA VAL A 740 -29.12 -11.95 -74.77
C VAL A 740 -28.49 -10.58 -74.49
N ILE A 741 -28.44 -9.70 -75.49
CA ILE A 741 -27.93 -8.32 -75.33
C ILE A 741 -28.79 -7.56 -74.32
N CYS A 742 -30.12 -7.64 -74.41
CA CYS A 742 -31.03 -7.05 -73.44
C CYS A 742 -30.84 -7.65 -72.05
N ALA A 743 -30.69 -8.97 -71.93
CA ALA A 743 -30.42 -9.63 -70.66
C ALA A 743 -29.08 -9.21 -70.05
N VAL A 744 -28.06 -8.90 -70.86
CA VAL A 744 -26.74 -8.43 -70.39
C VAL A 744 -26.75 -6.94 -70.05
N PHE A 745 -27.26 -6.08 -70.93
CA PHE A 745 -27.27 -4.63 -70.75
C PHE A 745 -28.32 -4.16 -69.74
N PHE A 746 -29.53 -4.72 -69.78
CA PHE A 746 -30.56 -4.41 -68.79
C PHE A 746 -30.41 -5.24 -67.51
N LYS A 747 -29.45 -6.18 -67.41
CA LYS A 747 -29.13 -6.87 -66.14
C LYS A 747 -28.94 -5.86 -65.01
N GLN A 748 -28.14 -4.83 -65.27
CA GLN A 748 -27.81 -3.77 -64.32
C GLN A 748 -29.06 -2.95 -63.96
N PHE A 749 -29.93 -2.70 -64.96
CA PHE A 749 -31.19 -1.99 -64.78
C PHE A 749 -32.19 -2.80 -63.94
N PHE A 750 -32.38 -4.09 -64.21
CA PHE A 750 -33.26 -4.96 -63.43
C PHE A 750 -32.75 -5.15 -62.00
N VAL A 751 -31.44 -5.31 -61.80
CA VAL A 751 -30.83 -5.36 -60.45
C VAL A 751 -31.06 -4.03 -59.71
N SER A 752 -30.88 -2.90 -60.39
CA SER A 752 -31.13 -1.57 -59.81
C SER A 752 -32.61 -1.35 -59.46
N GLN A 753 -33.54 -1.74 -60.34
CA GLN A 753 -34.99 -1.66 -60.06
C GLN A 753 -35.40 -2.64 -58.95
N TRP A 754 -34.74 -3.80 -58.86
CA TRP A 754 -34.95 -4.75 -57.78
C TRP A 754 -34.51 -4.18 -56.42
N HIS A 755 -33.35 -3.54 -56.34
CA HIS A 755 -32.92 -2.83 -55.14
C HIS A 755 -33.84 -1.67 -54.78
N ALA A 756 -34.31 -0.90 -55.76
CA ALA A 756 -35.31 0.14 -55.54
C ALA A 756 -36.65 -0.43 -55.02
N PHE A 757 -37.03 -1.63 -55.47
CA PHE A 757 -38.22 -2.34 -54.98
C PHE A 757 -38.02 -2.91 -53.57
N GLU A 758 -36.84 -3.44 -53.24
CA GLU A 758 -36.48 -3.91 -51.88
C GLU A 758 -36.54 -2.75 -50.85
N GLU A 759 -36.14 -1.54 -51.27
CA GLU A 759 -36.21 -0.33 -50.44
C GLU A 759 -37.63 0.22 -50.26
N THR A 760 -38.53 0.04 -51.23
CA THR A 760 -39.84 0.74 -51.28
C THR A 760 -41.07 -0.16 -51.13
N GLY A 761 -40.92 -1.48 -51.23
CA GLY A 761 -42.02 -2.44 -51.19
C GLY A 761 -42.57 -2.70 -49.77
N PRO A 762 -43.87 -3.07 -49.65
CA PRO A 762 -44.43 -3.52 -48.38
C PRO A 762 -43.76 -4.82 -47.91
N ALA A 763 -43.44 -4.91 -46.61
CA ALA A 763 -42.70 -6.04 -46.03
C ALA A 763 -43.38 -7.40 -46.27
N SER A 764 -44.72 -7.40 -46.37
CA SER A 764 -45.54 -8.58 -46.70
C SER A 764 -45.28 -9.15 -48.10
N VAL A 765 -44.69 -8.38 -49.02
CA VAL A 765 -44.38 -8.81 -50.39
C VAL A 765 -42.88 -9.03 -50.57
N VAL A 766 -42.04 -8.19 -49.95
CA VAL A 766 -40.58 -8.27 -50.09
C VAL A 766 -39.99 -9.52 -49.43
N ILE A 767 -40.47 -9.90 -48.24
CA ILE A 767 -39.98 -11.07 -47.51
C ILE A 767 -40.28 -12.39 -48.26
N PRO A 768 -41.53 -12.68 -48.70
CA PRO A 768 -41.81 -13.90 -49.45
C PRO A 768 -41.19 -13.90 -50.85
N THR A 769 -41.02 -12.74 -51.51
CA THR A 769 -40.32 -12.70 -52.80
C THR A 769 -38.82 -12.95 -52.65
N LYS A 770 -38.19 -12.49 -51.56
CA LYS A 770 -36.79 -12.80 -51.23
C LYS A 770 -36.57 -14.27 -50.94
N THR A 771 -37.49 -14.93 -50.23
CA THR A 771 -37.41 -16.38 -50.01
C THR A 771 -37.65 -17.16 -51.30
N VAL A 772 -38.61 -16.75 -52.15
CA VAL A 772 -38.85 -17.35 -53.46
C VAL A 772 -37.69 -17.18 -54.42
N ILE A 773 -37.05 -16.01 -54.48
CA ILE A 773 -35.87 -15.78 -55.33
C ILE A 773 -34.66 -16.54 -54.79
N HIS A 774 -34.50 -16.62 -53.46
CA HIS A 774 -33.45 -17.42 -52.87
C HIS A 774 -33.63 -18.90 -53.19
N THR A 775 -34.85 -19.45 -53.02
CA THR A 775 -35.16 -20.85 -53.36
C THR A 775 -35.05 -21.12 -54.86
N LEU A 776 -35.44 -20.18 -55.74
CA LEU A 776 -35.21 -20.28 -57.18
C LEU A 776 -33.72 -20.25 -57.53
N SER A 777 -32.94 -19.39 -56.87
CA SER A 777 -31.50 -19.28 -57.13
C SER A 777 -30.72 -20.50 -56.66
N THR A 778 -31.16 -21.14 -55.57
CA THR A 778 -30.59 -22.40 -55.09
C THR A 778 -31.04 -23.58 -55.94
N LEU A 779 -32.27 -23.58 -56.48
CA LEU A 779 -32.75 -24.55 -57.47
C LEU A 779 -32.05 -24.43 -58.82
N VAL A 780 -31.80 -23.20 -59.29
CA VAL A 780 -31.10 -22.95 -60.55
C VAL A 780 -29.61 -23.31 -60.42
N ARG A 781 -28.98 -23.02 -59.29
CA ARG A 781 -27.61 -23.49 -59.00
C ARG A 781 -27.53 -25.01 -58.88
N SER A 782 -28.51 -25.66 -58.23
CA SER A 782 -28.54 -27.12 -58.12
C SER A 782 -28.86 -27.82 -59.45
N LEU A 783 -29.55 -27.17 -60.38
CA LEU A 783 -29.76 -27.65 -61.75
C LEU A 783 -28.55 -27.42 -62.67
N LEU A 784 -27.81 -26.31 -62.49
CA LEU A 784 -26.57 -26.03 -63.25
C LEU A 784 -25.39 -26.93 -62.82
N ASP A 785 -25.40 -27.44 -61.57
CA ASP A 785 -24.41 -28.39 -61.05
C ASP A 785 -24.78 -29.88 -61.29
N TYR A 786 -25.72 -30.20 -62.18
CA TYR A 786 -26.05 -31.59 -62.53
C TYR A 786 -24.96 -32.25 -63.41
N ARG A 787 -23.92 -32.77 -62.75
CA ARG A 787 -22.97 -33.76 -63.29
C ARG A 787 -23.56 -35.16 -63.04
N PRO A 788 -23.66 -36.06 -64.04
CA PRO A 788 -24.32 -37.35 -63.84
C PRO A 788 -23.49 -38.22 -62.89
N GLY A 789 -24.14 -38.66 -61.80
CA GLY A 789 -23.60 -39.61 -60.83
C GLY A 789 -23.52 -41.06 -61.35
N PRO A 790 -22.79 -41.93 -60.63
CA PRO A 790 -22.16 -43.13 -61.17
C PRO A 790 -23.08 -44.37 -61.14
N ARG A 791 -22.74 -45.39 -61.94
CA ARG A 791 -23.27 -46.75 -61.79
C ARG A 791 -22.12 -47.78 -61.73
N THR A 792 -22.02 -48.38 -60.54
CA THR A 792 -21.81 -49.80 -60.22
C THR A 792 -20.88 -50.65 -61.09
N GLU A 793 -19.87 -51.25 -60.45
CA GLU A 793 -19.91 -52.69 -60.14
C GLU A 793 -18.86 -53.09 -59.09
N ARG A 794 -19.22 -54.07 -58.25
CA ARG A 794 -18.43 -54.63 -57.15
C ARG A 794 -18.33 -56.14 -57.39
N THR A 795 -17.15 -56.64 -57.73
CA THR A 795 -16.71 -58.06 -57.77
C THR A 795 -15.21 -57.97 -58.17
N GLU A 796 -14.18 -58.57 -57.58
CA GLU A 796 -13.96 -59.72 -56.70
C GLU A 796 -12.62 -59.54 -55.92
N ARG A 797 -12.49 -60.29 -54.81
CA ARG A 797 -11.28 -60.96 -54.27
C ARG A 797 -10.03 -60.18 -53.81
N SER A 798 -9.92 -60.11 -52.47
CA SER A 798 -8.86 -60.68 -51.61
C SER A 798 -7.43 -60.92 -52.12
N HIS A 799 -6.49 -60.35 -51.35
CA HIS A 799 -5.26 -60.94 -50.78
C HIS A 799 -4.03 -61.27 -51.66
N ASP A 800 -2.94 -60.65 -51.20
CA ASP A 800 -1.57 -61.16 -50.98
C ASP A 800 -0.53 -61.23 -52.11
N ALA A 801 0.47 -60.35 -51.92
CA ALA A 801 1.91 -60.61 -51.84
C ALA A 801 2.63 -61.28 -53.04
N ALA A 802 3.64 -60.59 -53.57
CA ALA A 802 5.07 -60.94 -53.32
C ALA A 802 6.03 -60.16 -54.23
N ALA A 803 7.23 -59.92 -53.68
CA ALA A 803 8.53 -59.73 -54.34
C ALA A 803 8.73 -58.44 -55.18
N ALA A 804 9.58 -57.48 -54.80
CA ALA A 804 11.02 -57.48 -54.49
C ALA A 804 11.83 -56.78 -55.60
N ALA A 805 12.90 -56.13 -55.12
CA ALA A 805 14.10 -55.65 -55.82
C ALA A 805 14.09 -54.22 -56.41
N GLU A 806 14.89 -53.37 -55.76
CA GLU A 806 15.91 -52.45 -56.31
C GLU A 806 15.44 -51.36 -57.30
N LYS A 807 15.84 -50.09 -57.18
CA LYS A 807 17.20 -49.59 -57.00
C LYS A 807 17.20 -48.06 -56.75
N GLU A 808 18.13 -47.63 -55.88
CA GLU A 808 18.93 -46.38 -55.93
C GLU A 808 18.27 -44.97 -56.00
N MET A 809 18.41 -44.26 -54.87
CA MET A 809 18.70 -42.81 -54.71
C MET A 809 19.90 -42.34 -55.59
N PRO A 810 20.27 -41.03 -55.73
CA PRO A 810 20.12 -39.96 -54.73
C PRO A 810 19.93 -38.48 -55.20
N HIS A 811 19.71 -37.66 -54.16
CA HIS A 811 20.00 -36.23 -53.95
C HIS A 811 20.97 -35.48 -54.90
N VAL A 812 20.82 -34.14 -55.03
CA VAL A 812 21.61 -33.11 -54.31
C VAL A 812 21.49 -31.71 -54.98
N ALA A 813 21.10 -30.73 -54.15
CA ALA A 813 21.52 -29.32 -53.94
C ALA A 813 21.68 -28.24 -55.05
N ALA A 814 21.30 -27.03 -54.59
CA ALA A 814 21.97 -25.71 -54.73
C ALA A 814 22.01 -25.08 -56.13
N THR A 815 21.99 -23.75 -56.34
CA THR A 815 22.60 -22.65 -55.56
C THR A 815 22.04 -21.31 -56.05
N ALA A 816 22.18 -20.29 -55.21
CA ALA A 816 21.96 -18.87 -55.51
C ALA A 816 22.95 -18.29 -56.55
N THR A 817 22.55 -17.21 -57.23
CA THR A 817 23.47 -16.20 -57.77
C THR A 817 22.85 -14.79 -57.70
N HIS A 818 23.50 -13.95 -56.89
CA HIS A 818 23.51 -12.48 -56.95
C HIS A 818 23.93 -11.98 -58.33
N VAL A 819 23.36 -10.87 -58.82
CA VAL A 819 24.07 -9.74 -59.47
C VAL A 819 23.19 -8.48 -59.39
N ASP A 820 23.69 -7.44 -58.72
CA ASP A 820 23.36 -6.01 -58.98
C ASP A 820 24.45 -5.47 -59.93
N PRO A 821 24.16 -4.43 -60.75
CA PRO A 821 24.75 -3.14 -60.45
C PRO A 821 23.87 -1.91 -60.77
N THR A 822 24.40 -0.78 -60.33
CA THR A 822 23.83 0.54 -60.05
C THR A 822 23.71 1.52 -61.23
N LEU A 823 23.07 2.67 -60.91
CA LEU A 823 23.28 4.06 -61.40
C LEU A 823 22.41 4.61 -62.56
N GLY A 824 21.76 5.76 -62.32
CA GLY A 824 21.52 6.76 -63.37
C GLY A 824 20.24 7.62 -63.32
N ASN A 825 20.24 8.67 -62.49
CA ASN A 825 19.83 10.05 -62.78
C ASN A 825 18.48 10.41 -63.46
N ALA A 826 17.75 11.28 -62.73
CA ALA A 826 17.40 12.67 -63.10
C ALA A 826 15.94 13.05 -63.49
N ASN A 827 15.48 14.09 -62.77
CA ASN A 827 14.64 15.24 -63.18
C ASN A 827 13.09 15.14 -63.20
N VAL A 828 12.43 15.66 -62.13
CA VAL A 828 11.80 17.02 -62.02
C VAL A 828 10.77 17.41 -63.12
N PRO A 829 9.66 18.22 -62.93
CA PRO A 829 9.28 19.16 -61.83
C PRO A 829 7.77 19.31 -61.42
N THR A 830 7.59 19.94 -60.23
CA THR A 830 6.65 21.03 -59.78
C THR A 830 5.11 21.00 -59.88
N ALA A 831 4.44 20.98 -58.71
CA ALA A 831 3.72 22.07 -57.95
C ALA A 831 2.64 22.96 -58.65
N PRO A 832 1.88 23.87 -57.97
CA PRO A 832 1.65 24.15 -56.52
C PRO A 832 0.17 24.50 -56.11
N SER A 833 -0.10 24.71 -54.80
CA SER A 833 -0.93 25.81 -54.20
C SER A 833 -1.30 25.50 -52.72
N THR A 834 -0.72 26.19 -51.72
CA THR A 834 -1.27 27.31 -50.90
C THR A 834 -2.57 26.98 -50.14
N MET A 835 -2.67 27.09 -48.80
CA MET A 835 -2.57 28.32 -48.00
C MET A 835 -2.24 28.07 -46.52
N ARG A 836 -1.60 29.07 -45.91
CA ARG A 836 -1.33 29.28 -44.49
C ARG A 836 -2.61 29.69 -43.73
N HIS A 837 -2.68 29.39 -42.43
CA HIS A 837 -3.20 30.36 -41.47
C HIS A 837 -2.40 30.36 -40.16
N ARG A 838 -2.26 31.57 -39.65
CA ARG A 838 -1.26 32.08 -38.71
C ARG A 838 -1.90 32.26 -37.34
N THR A 839 -1.13 31.94 -36.31
CA THR A 839 -1.30 32.27 -34.90
C THR A 839 -1.54 33.76 -34.65
N SER A 840 -2.45 34.10 -33.74
CA SER A 840 -2.53 35.41 -33.09
C SER A 840 -2.40 35.25 -31.58
N ARG A 841 -1.30 35.78 -31.04
CA ARG A 841 -1.01 36.03 -29.63
C ARG A 841 -1.47 37.46 -29.33
N LYS A 842 -2.22 37.68 -28.24
CA LYS A 842 -2.40 39.01 -27.63
C LYS A 842 -2.08 38.88 -26.14
N LEU A 843 -1.12 39.69 -25.69
CA LEU A 843 -1.03 40.18 -24.33
C LEU A 843 -2.01 41.36 -24.22
N ASP A 844 -2.83 41.35 -23.17
CA ASP A 844 -2.82 42.35 -22.08
C ASP A 844 -3.35 41.65 -20.82
#